data_AF-A0A9P8JD14-F1
#
_entry.id   AF-A0A9P8JD14-F1
#
_cell.length_a   1.000
_cell.length_b   1.000
_cell.length_c   1.000
_cell.angle_alpha   90.00
_cell.angle_beta   90.00
_cell.angle_gamma   90.00
#
_symmetry.space_group_name_H-M   'P 1'
#
loop_
_entity.id
_entity.type
_entity.pdbx_description
1 polymer ?
#
loop_
_entity_poly.entity_id
_entity_poly.type
_entity_poly.pdbx_seq_one_letter_code
_entity_poly.pdbx_strand_id
1 'polypeptide(L)'
;MLVSHLLALLGLGLAVQAQTCWENLTCSGPLDPAFPGEWEADIFAPASRAVSPASILSLANASTISMWPGPAYITGNGSALVFDFGKEVGGLATISYTAHGTGALGLAFNEAKNWIGLWSDSSNGKFQAGDGAIYSNFSTSGNYSYTMGKAHLRGGFRYLTLFLITNETMSSIDINDIILEIGFQPTWSNLRAYSGYFHCSDDDLNKIWYSGAYTLQTNSVPVDTGRNFVASGWNNSGALANGSAVIVDGAKRDRAVWPGDMGIAVPATFVSIGDLESVANALQTMYDHQNMDGSFPEAGPPLLQQGSDTYHMWSMIGTYNYLLYTNDTAFLDKNWNRYLHAMEYIYGKVLQPSGLLNVTGTRDWARWQQGFNNSEANMILYHTLMTGAELATWHGDTTGLAETYTSRAANLSTTINKYCWDTSFGAFRDNSTDTSLHPQDANSMAIYFGVVPASSSSAQSISSRLTDNWTPIGAETPELPNNISPFISSFEIQAHLVAGQSKRALDLIRRSWGWYLHHPNGTGSTVIEGYLTNGSFAYRNSRGYSYDASYVSHSHGWSAGPTSALTNYIVGLSVTGRVGSTWTLKPQFADLEYAQAGFVTSLGKFSAGWNVTDGGRMYSLWWKVPEGTAGNVTLPPLPSGKTGKVSIDGKSFKNKSVDKEDGLVFEIGGGNHSIVVVSK
;
A
#
# COMPACT_ATOMS: atom_id res chain seq x y z
N MET A 1 -61.65 -11.23 -29.63
CA MET A 1 -61.60 -10.19 -28.58
C MET A 1 -60.24 -10.24 -27.93
N LEU A 2 -59.38 -9.29 -28.27
CA LEU A 2 -58.07 -9.09 -27.64
C LEU A 2 -58.29 -8.54 -26.23
N VAL A 3 -57.60 -9.11 -25.24
CA VAL A 3 -57.39 -8.44 -23.94
C VAL A 3 -55.90 -8.40 -23.70
N SER A 4 -55.32 -7.23 -23.93
CA SER A 4 -53.94 -6.88 -23.60
C SER A 4 -53.77 -6.85 -22.08
N HIS A 5 -52.69 -7.44 -21.57
CA HIS A 5 -52.22 -7.21 -20.21
C HIS A 5 -50.93 -6.38 -20.30
N LEU A 6 -51.05 -5.09 -20.00
CA LEU A 6 -49.92 -4.21 -19.70
C LEU A 6 -49.39 -4.60 -18.32
N LEU A 7 -48.19 -5.18 -18.25
CA LEU A 7 -47.40 -5.17 -17.02
C LEU A 7 -46.69 -3.82 -16.95
N ALA A 8 -47.08 -3.01 -15.97
CA ALA A 8 -46.37 -1.80 -15.60
C ALA A 8 -45.07 -2.19 -14.89
N LEU A 9 -43.92 -1.96 -15.55
CA LEU A 9 -42.62 -1.90 -14.88
C LEU A 9 -42.58 -0.61 -14.04
N LEU A 10 -42.77 -0.76 -12.73
CA LEU A 10 -42.36 0.24 -11.75
C LEU A 10 -40.83 0.24 -11.71
N GLY A 11 -40.23 1.14 -12.50
CA GLY A 11 -38.83 1.51 -12.30
C GLY A 11 -38.69 2.17 -10.93
N LEU A 12 -38.08 1.46 -9.98
CA LEU A 12 -37.47 2.07 -8.81
C LEU A 12 -36.36 2.97 -9.32
N GLY A 13 -36.69 4.25 -9.54
CA GLY A 13 -35.71 5.29 -9.74
C GLY A 13 -34.86 5.37 -8.48
N LEU A 14 -33.68 4.77 -8.52
CA LEU A 14 -32.60 5.13 -7.60
C LEU A 14 -32.41 6.63 -7.76
N ALA A 15 -32.77 7.40 -6.73
CA ALA A 15 -32.44 8.80 -6.67
C ALA A 15 -30.90 8.88 -6.75
N VAL A 16 -30.38 9.29 -7.90
CA VAL A 16 -28.96 9.56 -8.09
C VAL A 16 -28.68 10.79 -7.22
N GLN A 17 -28.32 10.55 -5.95
CA GLN A 17 -27.68 11.59 -5.14
C GLN A 17 -26.48 12.07 -5.93
N ALA A 18 -26.43 13.38 -6.20
CA ALA A 18 -25.27 13.98 -6.84
C ALA A 18 -24.04 13.62 -5.99
N GLN A 19 -23.09 12.89 -6.58
CA GLN A 19 -21.88 12.47 -5.87
C GLN A 19 -21.09 13.72 -5.48
N THR A 20 -20.93 13.95 -4.18
CA THR A 20 -20.15 15.05 -3.62
C THR A 20 -18.76 14.58 -3.24
N CYS A 21 -17.83 15.52 -3.12
CA CYS A 21 -16.53 15.29 -2.51
C CYS A 21 -16.60 15.49 -0.99
N TRP A 22 -15.48 15.23 -0.31
CA TRP A 22 -15.43 15.36 1.14
C TRP A 22 -15.78 16.78 1.61
N GLU A 23 -16.77 16.89 2.49
CA GLU A 23 -17.31 18.17 2.97
C GLU A 23 -17.61 19.14 1.81
N ASN A 24 -16.90 20.28 1.76
CA ASN A 24 -17.07 21.33 0.73
C ASN A 24 -15.89 21.41 -0.24
N LEU A 25 -15.06 20.36 -0.33
CA LEU A 25 -13.92 20.35 -1.25
C LEU A 25 -14.39 20.25 -2.71
N THR A 26 -13.67 20.92 -3.60
CA THR A 26 -13.89 20.81 -5.04
C THR A 26 -13.50 19.41 -5.51
N CYS A 27 -14.38 18.77 -6.26
CA CYS A 27 -14.06 17.51 -6.92
C CYS A 27 -13.05 17.70 -8.05
N SER A 28 -11.93 16.98 -7.98
CA SER A 28 -10.90 16.91 -9.02
C SER A 28 -10.57 15.47 -9.45
N GLY A 29 -11.12 14.48 -8.74
CA GLY A 29 -10.93 13.07 -9.04
C GLY A 29 -11.61 12.60 -10.34
N PRO A 30 -11.27 11.40 -10.81
CA PRO A 30 -11.91 10.77 -11.96
C PRO A 30 -13.38 10.50 -11.68
N LEU A 31 -14.20 10.61 -12.74
CA LEU A 31 -15.64 10.33 -12.69
C LEU A 31 -15.95 8.86 -12.99
N ASP A 32 -15.14 8.22 -13.82
CA ASP A 32 -15.34 6.86 -14.30
C ASP A 32 -14.05 6.03 -14.15
N PRO A 33 -14.14 4.72 -13.88
CA PRO A 33 -12.99 3.84 -13.89
C PRO A 33 -12.33 3.86 -15.28
N ALA A 34 -10.99 3.89 -15.30
CA ALA A 34 -10.26 3.94 -16.56
C ALA A 34 -10.43 2.64 -17.38
N PHE A 35 -10.67 1.51 -16.71
CA PHE A 35 -10.79 0.19 -17.32
C PHE A 35 -12.04 -0.51 -16.77
N PRO A 36 -13.21 -0.38 -17.43
CA PRO A 36 -14.39 -1.14 -17.04
C PRO A 36 -14.22 -2.62 -17.40
N GLY A 37 -14.60 -3.52 -16.49
CA GLY A 37 -14.46 -4.96 -16.67
C GLY A 37 -14.92 -5.78 -15.47
N GLU A 38 -14.74 -7.09 -15.54
CA GLU A 38 -15.19 -8.04 -14.50
C GLU A 38 -14.50 -7.83 -13.15
N TRP A 39 -13.26 -7.35 -13.16
CA TRP A 39 -12.45 -7.05 -11.99
C TRP A 39 -13.02 -5.92 -11.11
N GLU A 40 -14.01 -5.14 -11.59
CA GLU A 40 -14.70 -4.18 -10.75
C GLU A 40 -15.43 -4.84 -9.57
N ALA A 41 -15.75 -6.14 -9.69
CA ALA A 41 -16.33 -6.93 -8.59
C ALA A 41 -15.40 -7.02 -7.37
N ASP A 42 -14.08 -6.90 -7.57
CA ASP A 42 -13.07 -6.98 -6.52
C ASP A 42 -12.76 -5.62 -5.87
N ILE A 43 -13.30 -4.51 -6.40
CA ILE A 43 -13.08 -3.17 -5.82
C ILE A 43 -13.82 -3.05 -4.47
N PHE A 44 -13.05 -2.93 -3.39
CA PHE A 44 -13.59 -2.73 -2.04
C PHE A 44 -14.13 -1.31 -1.80
N ALA A 45 -13.73 -0.31 -2.59
CA ALA A 45 -14.20 1.07 -2.46
C ALA A 45 -15.74 1.17 -2.48
N PRO A 46 -16.36 1.88 -1.52
CA PRO A 46 -17.80 2.12 -1.53
C PRO A 46 -18.29 2.85 -2.80
N ALA A 47 -19.50 2.53 -3.26
CA ALA A 47 -20.12 3.23 -4.39
C ALA A 47 -20.67 4.63 -4.03
N SER A 48 -20.76 4.93 -2.74
CA SER A 48 -21.23 6.20 -2.18
C SER A 48 -20.31 6.64 -1.05
N ARG A 49 -20.19 7.95 -0.83
CA ARG A 49 -19.55 8.50 0.37
C ARG A 49 -20.36 8.27 1.62
N ALA A 50 -21.69 8.18 1.52
CA ALA A 50 -22.55 7.82 2.64
C ALA A 50 -22.69 6.30 2.68
N VAL A 51 -22.17 5.67 3.74
CA VAL A 51 -22.23 4.22 3.93
C VAL A 51 -22.89 3.86 5.26
N SER A 52 -23.55 2.71 5.30
CA SER A 52 -24.18 2.17 6.51
C SER A 52 -23.57 0.80 6.84
N PRO A 53 -23.76 0.31 8.08
CA PRO A 53 -23.34 -1.04 8.45
C PRO A 53 -24.00 -2.09 7.54
N ALA A 54 -23.33 -3.24 7.39
CA ALA A 54 -23.88 -4.39 6.68
C ALA A 54 -24.67 -5.30 7.63
N SER A 55 -24.21 -5.45 8.88
CA SER A 55 -24.82 -6.35 9.86
C SER A 55 -24.67 -5.86 11.30
N ILE A 56 -25.47 -6.45 12.19
CA ILE A 56 -25.45 -6.25 13.63
C ILE A 56 -24.90 -7.51 14.28
N LEU A 57 -23.91 -7.37 15.17
CA LEU A 57 -23.27 -8.44 15.90
C LEU A 57 -23.50 -8.30 17.41
N SER A 58 -23.46 -9.44 18.10
CA SER A 58 -23.43 -9.48 19.57
C SER A 58 -22.06 -9.09 20.10
N LEU A 59 -22.01 -8.16 21.05
CA LEU A 59 -20.77 -7.81 21.74
C LEU A 59 -20.17 -9.00 22.51
N ALA A 60 -21.01 -9.92 23.00
CA ALA A 60 -20.57 -11.01 23.88
C ALA A 60 -19.70 -12.07 23.16
N ASN A 61 -19.94 -12.29 21.87
CA ASN A 61 -19.31 -13.38 21.12
C ASN A 61 -19.05 -13.07 19.64
N ALA A 62 -19.26 -11.83 19.19
CA ALA A 62 -19.12 -11.38 17.81
C ALA A 62 -19.96 -12.13 16.77
N SER A 63 -20.98 -12.89 17.19
CA SER A 63 -21.90 -13.58 16.27
C SER A 63 -22.90 -12.61 15.65
N THR A 64 -23.26 -12.84 14.38
CA THR A 64 -24.27 -12.04 13.68
C THR A 64 -25.65 -12.25 14.28
N ILE A 65 -26.27 -11.15 14.70
CA ILE A 65 -27.66 -11.09 15.18
C ILE A 65 -28.61 -10.94 13.98
N SER A 66 -28.33 -9.98 13.10
CA SER A 66 -29.12 -9.74 11.90
C SER A 66 -28.33 -8.93 10.85
N MET A 67 -28.86 -8.86 9.63
CA MET A 67 -28.43 -7.84 8.66
C MET A 67 -28.91 -6.46 9.10
N TRP A 68 -28.28 -5.40 8.57
CA TRP A 68 -28.71 -4.02 8.75
C TRP A 68 -29.50 -3.53 7.52
N PRO A 69 -30.63 -2.79 7.69
CA PRO A 69 -31.29 -2.49 8.95
C PRO A 69 -31.97 -3.73 9.55
N GLY A 70 -32.01 -3.79 10.89
CA GLY A 70 -32.60 -4.89 11.65
C GLY A 70 -32.91 -4.45 13.09
N PRO A 71 -33.43 -5.33 13.96
CA PRO A 71 -33.74 -4.98 15.34
C PRO A 71 -32.50 -4.46 16.09
N ALA A 72 -32.52 -3.18 16.47
CA ALA A 72 -31.37 -2.49 17.04
C ALA A 72 -31.76 -1.69 18.30
N TYR A 73 -32.16 -2.43 19.34
CA TYR A 73 -32.54 -1.86 20.65
C TYR A 73 -31.52 -2.25 21.72
N ILE A 74 -31.13 -1.28 22.55
CA ILE A 74 -30.25 -1.48 23.72
C ILE A 74 -30.99 -0.99 24.97
N THR A 75 -30.95 -1.76 26.05
CA THR A 75 -31.72 -1.49 27.28
C THR A 75 -30.89 -1.76 28.52
N GLY A 76 -30.87 -0.80 29.43
CA GLY A 76 -30.09 -0.84 30.66
C GLY A 76 -28.61 -0.52 30.47
N ASN A 77 -27.95 -0.20 31.59
CA ASN A 77 -26.55 0.22 31.61
C ASN A 77 -25.59 -0.85 31.07
N GLY A 78 -24.70 -0.46 30.17
CA GLY A 78 -23.69 -1.32 29.54
C GLY A 78 -24.23 -2.22 28.42
N SER A 79 -25.53 -2.17 28.10
CA SER A 79 -26.08 -2.88 26.94
C SER A 79 -25.53 -2.29 25.65
N ALA A 80 -25.22 -3.14 24.67
CA ALA A 80 -24.50 -2.75 23.47
C ALA A 80 -24.83 -3.62 22.26
N LEU A 81 -24.69 -3.04 21.07
CA LEU A 81 -24.69 -3.72 19.78
C LEU A 81 -23.45 -3.30 19.00
N VAL A 82 -22.89 -4.23 18.22
CA VAL A 82 -21.74 -3.97 17.36
C VAL A 82 -22.23 -3.94 15.91
N PHE A 83 -21.91 -2.88 15.20
CA PHE A 83 -22.29 -2.68 13.81
C PHE A 83 -21.08 -2.95 12.92
N ASP A 84 -21.16 -3.98 12.10
CA ASP A 84 -20.10 -4.39 11.17
C ASP A 84 -20.40 -3.83 9.77
N PHE A 85 -19.51 -2.96 9.27
CA PHE A 85 -19.58 -2.40 7.92
C PHE A 85 -19.20 -3.39 6.82
N GLY A 86 -18.72 -4.58 7.19
CA GLY A 86 -18.30 -5.66 6.29
C GLY A 86 -16.91 -5.46 5.70
N LYS A 87 -16.36 -4.25 5.78
CA LYS A 87 -15.05 -3.83 5.29
C LYS A 87 -14.55 -2.63 6.08
N GLU A 88 -13.27 -2.33 5.93
CA GLU A 88 -12.66 -1.12 6.47
C GLU A 88 -13.33 0.13 5.89
N VAL A 89 -13.65 1.09 6.74
CA VAL A 89 -14.24 2.40 6.41
C VAL A 89 -13.60 3.48 7.28
N GLY A 90 -13.87 4.76 7.00
CA GLY A 90 -13.31 5.84 7.82
C GLY A 90 -13.90 7.20 7.47
N GLY A 91 -14.18 8.02 8.48
CA GLY A 91 -14.79 9.34 8.33
C GLY A 91 -15.67 9.75 9.50
N LEU A 92 -16.78 10.45 9.24
CA LEU A 92 -17.70 11.01 10.24
C LEU A 92 -19.00 10.22 10.33
N ALA A 93 -19.27 9.62 11.49
CA ALA A 93 -20.53 8.91 11.72
C ALA A 93 -21.61 9.84 12.28
N THR A 94 -22.82 9.69 11.75
CA THR A 94 -24.07 10.26 12.22
C THR A 94 -25.00 9.14 12.65
N ILE A 95 -25.47 9.20 13.90
CA ILE A 95 -26.39 8.22 14.50
C ILE A 95 -27.71 8.92 14.80
N SER A 96 -28.80 8.41 14.23
CA SER A 96 -30.16 8.79 14.58
C SER A 96 -30.75 7.75 15.51
N TYR A 97 -31.31 8.17 16.64
CA TYR A 97 -31.82 7.25 17.66
C TYR A 97 -32.98 7.84 18.46
N THR A 98 -33.83 6.96 19.01
CA THR A 98 -34.88 7.32 19.94
C THR A 98 -34.48 6.85 21.32
N ALA A 99 -34.37 7.77 22.28
CA ALA A 99 -34.05 7.46 23.65
C ALA A 99 -35.32 7.46 24.51
N HIS A 100 -35.37 6.55 25.49
CA HIS A 100 -36.40 6.47 26.51
C HIS A 100 -35.73 6.53 27.88
N GLY A 101 -35.99 7.58 28.66
CA GLY A 101 -35.34 7.84 29.95
C GLY A 101 -34.13 8.78 29.85
N THR A 102 -33.17 8.63 30.76
CA THR A 102 -31.93 9.44 30.81
C THR A 102 -30.67 8.59 30.62
N GLY A 103 -29.62 9.18 30.05
CA GLY A 103 -28.35 8.47 29.83
C GLY A 103 -27.45 9.10 28.77
N ALA A 104 -26.56 8.28 28.22
CA ALA A 104 -25.69 8.62 27.10
C ALA A 104 -25.53 7.45 26.14
N LEU A 105 -25.57 7.73 24.84
CA LEU A 105 -25.16 6.82 23.79
C LEU A 105 -23.64 6.90 23.64
N GLY A 106 -22.92 5.83 23.96
CA GLY A 106 -21.49 5.68 23.73
C GLY A 106 -21.18 5.08 22.36
N LEU A 107 -20.11 5.55 21.73
CA LEU A 107 -19.60 5.08 20.43
C LEU A 107 -18.13 4.68 20.57
N ALA A 108 -17.82 3.43 20.23
CA ALA A 108 -16.46 2.89 20.19
C ALA A 108 -16.14 2.26 18.83
N PHE A 109 -14.93 2.47 18.33
CA PHE A 109 -14.54 2.12 16.96
C PHE A 109 -13.36 1.15 16.95
N ASN A 110 -13.41 0.12 16.09
CA ASN A 110 -12.35 -0.88 16.00
C ASN A 110 -12.12 -1.34 14.55
N GLU A 111 -10.87 -1.51 14.14
CA GLU A 111 -10.56 -2.12 12.83
C GLU A 111 -10.72 -3.65 12.87
N ALA A 112 -10.24 -4.30 13.94
CA ALA A 112 -10.24 -5.76 14.06
C ALA A 112 -11.35 -6.29 14.97
N LYS A 113 -11.91 -7.45 14.61
CA LYS A 113 -13.06 -8.05 15.33
C LYS A 113 -12.75 -8.42 16.77
N ASN A 114 -11.51 -8.83 17.07
CA ASN A 114 -11.11 -9.25 18.42
C ASN A 114 -10.93 -8.07 19.40
N TRP A 115 -11.03 -6.83 18.93
CA TRP A 115 -10.93 -5.62 19.75
C TRP A 115 -12.28 -4.96 20.02
N ILE A 116 -13.40 -5.51 19.49
CA ILE A 116 -14.73 -4.94 19.72
C ILE A 116 -15.01 -4.84 21.23
N GLY A 117 -15.55 -3.70 21.63
CA GLY A 117 -15.66 -3.36 23.04
C GLY A 117 -16.38 -2.04 23.23
N LEU A 118 -16.55 -1.64 24.49
CA LEU A 118 -17.05 -0.32 24.84
C LEU A 118 -15.97 0.78 24.71
N TRP A 119 -14.79 0.41 24.22
CA TRP A 119 -13.61 1.25 24.06
C TRP A 119 -13.09 1.06 22.64
N SER A 120 -12.75 2.18 22.01
CA SER A 120 -12.12 2.18 20.69
C SER A 120 -10.72 1.60 20.78
N ASP A 121 -10.24 0.99 19.70
CA ASP A 121 -8.84 0.56 19.62
C ASP A 121 -7.89 1.77 19.68
N SER A 122 -6.66 1.55 20.13
CA SER A 122 -5.74 2.64 20.40
C SER A 122 -5.25 3.33 19.12
N SER A 123 -5.20 4.66 19.12
CA SER A 123 -4.64 5.45 18.00
C SER A 123 -3.86 6.70 18.42
N ASN A 124 -3.87 7.06 19.70
CA ASN A 124 -3.27 8.32 20.19
C ASN A 124 -1.73 8.35 20.29
N GLY A 125 -1.07 7.19 20.29
CA GLY A 125 0.39 7.03 20.30
C GLY A 125 1.11 7.44 21.60
N LYS A 126 0.41 7.98 22.61
CA LYS A 126 0.96 8.30 23.94
C LYS A 126 0.83 7.16 24.94
N PHE A 127 -0.11 6.23 24.73
CA PHE A 127 -0.31 5.04 25.57
C PHE A 127 -0.56 5.36 27.07
N GLN A 128 -1.19 6.51 27.37
CA GLN A 128 -1.43 6.94 28.76
C GLN A 128 -2.81 6.52 29.27
N ALA A 129 -3.88 6.86 28.56
CA ALA A 129 -5.26 6.56 28.99
C ALA A 129 -6.11 5.84 27.91
N GLY A 130 -5.55 5.52 26.74
CA GLY A 130 -6.27 4.93 25.62
C GLY A 130 -7.23 5.91 24.92
N ASP A 131 -7.88 5.42 23.86
CA ASP A 131 -8.80 6.21 23.05
C ASP A 131 -10.22 6.32 23.65
N GLY A 132 -10.65 5.31 24.42
CA GLY A 132 -11.97 5.31 25.05
C GLY A 132 -13.13 5.37 24.05
N ALA A 133 -14.19 6.10 24.40
CA ALA A 133 -15.39 6.25 23.56
C ALA A 133 -15.86 7.71 23.55
N ILE A 134 -16.64 8.08 22.54
CA ILE A 134 -17.35 9.37 22.48
C ILE A 134 -18.81 9.18 22.90
N TYR A 135 -19.43 10.24 23.42
CA TYR A 135 -20.76 10.16 24.04
C TYR A 135 -21.71 11.22 23.52
N SER A 136 -22.95 10.80 23.25
CA SER A 136 -24.11 11.69 23.03
C SER A 136 -25.06 11.60 24.23
N ASN A 137 -25.08 12.65 25.04
CA ASN A 137 -25.88 12.70 26.27
C ASN A 137 -27.33 13.08 25.99
N PHE A 138 -28.27 12.48 26.72
CA PHE A 138 -29.70 12.82 26.69
C PHE A 138 -30.31 12.78 28.10
N SER A 139 -31.17 13.74 28.38
CA SER A 139 -31.80 13.93 29.71
C SER A 139 -33.31 13.68 29.71
N THR A 140 -33.91 13.38 28.57
CA THR A 140 -35.34 13.13 28.42
C THR A 140 -35.59 12.10 27.32
N SER A 141 -36.74 11.43 27.35
CA SER A 141 -37.18 10.62 26.22
C SER A 141 -37.42 11.48 24.98
N GLY A 142 -37.03 11.01 23.81
CA GLY A 142 -37.20 11.75 22.55
C GLY A 142 -36.34 11.22 21.41
N ASN A 143 -36.47 11.86 20.25
CA ASN A 143 -35.64 11.57 19.09
C ASN A 143 -34.39 12.46 19.10
N TYR A 144 -33.25 11.84 18.87
CA TYR A 144 -31.93 12.47 18.89
C TYR A 144 -31.18 12.13 17.59
N SER A 145 -30.27 13.02 17.22
CA SER A 145 -29.30 12.81 16.16
C SER A 145 -27.95 13.30 16.64
N TYR A 146 -26.93 12.47 16.53
CA TYR A 146 -25.56 12.81 16.91
C TYR A 146 -24.62 12.60 15.73
N THR A 147 -23.93 13.67 15.33
CA THR A 147 -22.80 13.60 14.39
C THR A 147 -21.52 13.83 15.18
N MET A 148 -20.54 12.95 15.02
CA MET A 148 -19.24 13.13 15.67
C MET A 148 -18.53 14.39 15.18
N GLY A 149 -17.79 15.05 16.07
CA GLY A 149 -16.97 16.21 15.68
C GLY A 149 -15.75 15.79 14.87
N LYS A 150 -15.31 16.64 13.92
CA LYS A 150 -14.14 16.39 13.04
C LYS A 150 -12.86 16.03 13.77
N ALA A 151 -12.59 16.65 14.93
CA ALA A 151 -11.45 16.29 15.77
C ALA A 151 -11.49 14.83 16.25
N HIS A 152 -12.67 14.21 16.34
CA HIS A 152 -12.85 12.82 16.72
C HIS A 152 -13.19 11.93 15.51
N LEU A 153 -12.97 12.39 14.27
CA LEU A 153 -13.05 11.57 13.07
C LEU A 153 -12.29 10.25 13.29
N ARG A 154 -12.91 9.12 12.93
CA ARG A 154 -12.22 7.84 12.95
C ARG A 154 -11.69 7.54 11.56
N GLY A 155 -10.38 7.56 11.42
CA GLY A 155 -9.72 7.47 10.13
C GLY A 155 -9.78 6.10 9.48
N GLY A 156 -9.80 5.05 10.30
CA GLY A 156 -10.02 3.65 9.91
C GLY A 156 -10.77 2.93 11.04
N PHE A 157 -11.83 2.21 10.68
CA PHE A 157 -12.51 1.18 11.47
C PHE A 157 -13.38 0.30 10.58
N ARG A 158 -13.75 -0.88 11.05
CA ARG A 158 -14.78 -1.74 10.45
C ARG A 158 -15.99 -1.92 11.37
N TYR A 159 -15.74 -1.91 12.68
CA TYR A 159 -16.73 -2.16 13.70
C TYR A 159 -17.03 -0.90 14.50
N LEU A 160 -18.31 -0.58 14.67
CA LEU A 160 -18.81 0.47 15.55
C LEU A 160 -19.65 -0.15 16.66
N THR A 161 -19.20 -0.07 17.90
CA THR A 161 -20.01 -0.48 19.06
C THR A 161 -20.81 0.71 19.57
N LEU A 162 -22.14 0.56 19.60
CA LEU A 162 -23.05 1.51 20.24
C LEU A 162 -23.56 0.94 21.55
N PHE A 163 -23.48 1.71 22.63
CA PHE A 163 -23.83 1.24 23.97
C PHE A 163 -24.50 2.31 24.82
N LEU A 164 -25.28 1.89 25.82
CA LEU A 164 -26.00 2.77 26.72
C LEU A 164 -25.27 2.90 28.06
N ILE A 165 -24.97 4.12 28.47
CA ILE A 165 -24.58 4.44 29.85
C ILE A 165 -25.74 5.15 30.55
N THR A 166 -26.18 4.61 31.67
CA THR A 166 -27.31 5.15 32.44
C THR A 166 -27.28 4.67 33.89
N ASN A 167 -27.94 5.42 34.77
CA ASN A 167 -28.22 4.99 36.13
C ASN A 167 -29.63 4.39 36.28
N GLU A 168 -30.43 4.37 35.20
CA GLU A 168 -31.80 3.86 35.19
C GLU A 168 -31.85 2.47 34.55
N THR A 169 -32.51 1.52 35.21
CA THR A 169 -32.65 0.14 34.71
C THR A 169 -33.56 0.03 33.48
N MET A 170 -34.51 0.95 33.34
CA MET A 170 -35.51 0.95 32.26
C MET A 170 -35.14 1.85 31.09
N SER A 171 -34.03 2.60 31.17
CA SER A 171 -33.59 3.42 30.05
C SER A 171 -33.24 2.54 28.85
N SER A 172 -33.65 2.96 27.66
CA SER A 172 -33.38 2.26 26.42
C SER A 172 -33.11 3.23 25.27
N ILE A 173 -32.47 2.70 24.24
CA ILE A 173 -32.23 3.40 22.97
C ILE A 173 -32.64 2.47 21.83
N ASP A 174 -33.46 2.99 20.92
CA ASP A 174 -33.73 2.40 19.62
C ASP A 174 -32.85 3.10 18.57
N ILE A 175 -31.94 2.36 17.94
CA ILE A 175 -31.06 2.89 16.89
C ILE A 175 -31.83 2.89 15.57
N ASN A 176 -32.11 4.08 15.07
CA ASN A 176 -32.95 4.28 13.88
C ASN A 176 -32.14 4.29 12.60
N ASP A 177 -30.98 4.96 12.61
CA ASP A 177 -30.12 5.05 11.44
C ASP A 177 -28.64 5.25 11.81
N ILE A 178 -27.75 4.74 10.96
CA ILE A 178 -26.30 4.88 11.05
C ILE A 178 -25.77 5.20 9.65
N ILE A 179 -25.25 6.41 9.49
CA ILE A 179 -24.62 6.87 8.26
C ILE A 179 -23.20 7.30 8.59
N LEU A 180 -22.21 6.80 7.84
CA LEU A 180 -20.84 7.26 7.85
C LEU A 180 -20.56 8.01 6.54
N GLU A 181 -20.13 9.26 6.64
CA GLU A 181 -19.54 9.97 5.50
C GLU A 181 -18.05 9.59 5.40
N ILE A 182 -17.67 8.97 4.29
CA ILE A 182 -16.29 8.55 3.99
C ILE A 182 -15.38 9.77 3.81
N GLY A 183 -14.32 9.83 4.62
CA GLY A 183 -13.36 10.94 4.66
C GLY A 183 -12.12 10.79 3.80
N PHE A 184 -11.77 9.58 3.39
CA PHE A 184 -10.60 9.34 2.55
C PHE A 184 -10.89 9.63 1.07
N GLN A 185 -9.82 9.70 0.28
CA GLN A 185 -9.76 10.14 -1.11
C GLN A 185 -10.63 11.39 -1.34
N PRO A 186 -10.32 12.51 -0.67
CA PRO A 186 -11.29 13.57 -0.41
C PRO A 186 -11.77 14.32 -1.65
N THR A 187 -11.00 14.29 -2.73
CA THR A 187 -11.29 15.02 -3.98
C THR A 187 -12.08 14.21 -5.02
N TRP A 188 -12.45 12.96 -4.71
CA TRP A 188 -13.12 12.05 -5.65
C TRP A 188 -14.63 11.97 -5.40
N SER A 189 -15.45 12.26 -6.40
CA SER A 189 -16.90 12.02 -6.29
C SER A 189 -17.23 10.53 -6.43
N ASN A 190 -16.51 9.82 -7.31
CA ASN A 190 -16.63 8.38 -7.50
C ASN A 190 -15.41 7.66 -6.89
N LEU A 191 -15.57 7.09 -5.69
CA LEU A 191 -14.49 6.34 -5.03
C LEU A 191 -14.09 5.06 -5.77
N ARG A 192 -14.88 4.58 -6.74
CA ARG A 192 -14.58 3.35 -7.51
C ARG A 192 -13.89 3.64 -8.84
N ALA A 193 -13.61 4.90 -9.16
CA ALA A 193 -13.01 5.31 -10.42
C ALA A 193 -11.49 5.08 -10.46
N TYR A 194 -11.05 3.84 -10.28
CA TYR A 194 -9.62 3.49 -10.28
C TYR A 194 -9.01 3.69 -11.67
N SER A 195 -7.75 4.14 -11.69
CA SER A 195 -6.99 4.36 -12.92
C SER A 195 -6.30 3.10 -13.44
N GLY A 196 -6.31 2.01 -12.68
CA GLY A 196 -5.72 0.74 -13.04
C GLY A 196 -6.51 -0.45 -12.54
N TYR A 197 -6.12 -1.64 -13.00
CA TYR A 197 -6.77 -2.91 -12.70
C TYR A 197 -5.79 -4.07 -12.78
N PHE A 198 -6.16 -5.19 -12.15
CA PHE A 198 -5.47 -6.46 -12.25
C PHE A 198 -6.49 -7.60 -12.22
N HIS A 199 -6.25 -8.65 -13.00
CA HIS A 199 -7.05 -9.86 -12.97
C HIS A 199 -6.25 -11.07 -13.45
N CYS A 200 -6.29 -12.17 -12.70
CA CYS A 200 -5.62 -13.42 -13.01
C CYS A 200 -6.47 -14.64 -12.64
N SER A 201 -5.96 -15.83 -12.94
CA SER A 201 -6.63 -17.12 -12.66
C SER A 201 -6.68 -17.53 -11.17
N ASP A 202 -6.19 -16.69 -10.25
CA ASP A 202 -6.18 -16.93 -8.81
C ASP A 202 -6.97 -15.82 -8.10
N ASP A 203 -8.16 -16.17 -7.60
CA ASP A 203 -9.09 -15.24 -6.96
C ASP A 203 -8.51 -14.57 -5.71
N ASP A 204 -7.62 -15.26 -4.98
CA ASP A 204 -7.01 -14.69 -3.78
C ASP A 204 -5.97 -13.63 -4.18
N LEU A 205 -5.19 -13.87 -5.23
CA LEU A 205 -4.27 -12.84 -5.75
C LEU A 205 -5.03 -11.60 -6.27
N ASN A 206 -6.19 -11.80 -6.92
CA ASN A 206 -7.07 -10.71 -7.32
C ASN A 206 -7.48 -9.87 -6.10
N LYS A 207 -8.07 -10.51 -5.08
CA LYS A 207 -8.49 -9.82 -3.85
C LYS A 207 -7.35 -9.15 -3.11
N ILE A 208 -6.16 -9.77 -3.05
CA ILE A 208 -4.97 -9.19 -2.41
C ILE A 208 -4.53 -7.92 -3.13
N TRP A 209 -4.54 -7.90 -4.47
CA TRP A 209 -4.25 -6.71 -5.25
C TRP A 209 -5.21 -5.56 -4.90
N TYR A 210 -6.52 -5.85 -4.86
CA TYR A 210 -7.53 -4.85 -4.53
C TYR A 210 -7.54 -4.44 -3.05
N SER A 211 -7.08 -5.31 -2.15
CA SER A 211 -6.90 -4.98 -0.73
C SER A 211 -5.78 -3.96 -0.55
N GLY A 212 -4.67 -4.11 -1.28
CA GLY A 212 -3.60 -3.13 -1.32
C GLY A 212 -4.05 -1.79 -1.93
N ALA A 213 -4.75 -1.83 -3.08
CA ALA A 213 -5.31 -0.63 -3.71
C ALA A 213 -6.29 0.12 -2.77
N TYR A 214 -7.17 -0.60 -2.08
CA TYR A 214 -8.12 0.00 -1.16
C TYR A 214 -7.43 0.59 0.08
N THR A 215 -6.40 -0.06 0.62
CA THR A 215 -5.58 0.52 1.70
C THR A 215 -4.97 1.86 1.31
N LEU A 216 -4.42 1.96 0.10
CA LEU A 216 -3.83 3.22 -0.37
C LEU A 216 -4.89 4.31 -0.50
N GLN A 217 -6.10 3.94 -0.92
CA GLN A 217 -7.24 4.84 -0.94
C GLN A 217 -7.63 5.31 0.47
N THR A 218 -7.68 4.41 1.47
CA THR A 218 -7.99 4.79 2.87
C THR A 218 -6.92 5.70 3.47
N ASN A 219 -5.71 5.67 2.92
CA ASN A 219 -4.55 6.43 3.38
C ASN A 219 -4.36 7.75 2.63
N SER A 220 -5.14 8.04 1.60
CA SER A 220 -5.22 9.37 0.99
C SER A 220 -6.25 10.20 1.76
N VAL A 221 -5.81 11.11 2.63
CA VAL A 221 -6.67 11.78 3.61
C VAL A 221 -6.73 13.29 3.39
N PRO A 222 -7.77 13.99 3.90
CA PRO A 222 -7.80 15.45 3.89
C PRO A 222 -6.65 16.01 4.72
N VAL A 223 -6.02 17.07 4.23
CA VAL A 223 -4.78 17.62 4.84
C VAL A 223 -4.96 18.17 6.25
N ASP A 224 -6.21 18.40 6.70
CA ASP A 224 -6.55 18.92 8.02
C ASP A 224 -7.02 17.85 9.00
N THR A 225 -6.70 16.57 8.72
CA THR A 225 -7.13 15.41 9.51
C THR A 225 -5.97 14.63 10.17
N GLY A 226 -4.85 15.30 10.44
CA GLY A 226 -3.66 14.70 11.06
C GLY A 226 -3.79 14.47 12.56
N ARG A 227 -3.05 13.48 13.10
CA ARG A 227 -3.15 13.07 14.51
C ARG A 227 -2.36 13.99 15.44
N ASN A 228 -3.06 14.73 16.30
CA ASN A 228 -2.47 15.38 17.47
C ASN A 228 -2.42 14.39 18.65
N PHE A 229 -1.23 14.17 19.20
CA PHE A 229 -1.01 13.21 20.28
C PHE A 229 -1.53 13.78 21.61
N VAL A 230 -2.59 13.18 22.16
CA VAL A 230 -3.27 13.60 23.40
C VAL A 230 -3.13 12.54 24.49
N ALA A 231 -3.23 12.95 25.76
CA ALA A 231 -3.06 12.04 26.91
C ALA A 231 -4.21 11.01 27.03
N SER A 232 -5.41 11.38 26.58
CA SER A 232 -6.62 10.57 26.59
C SER A 232 -7.45 10.89 25.35
N GLY A 233 -8.14 9.89 24.81
CA GLY A 233 -8.90 10.03 23.58
C GLY A 233 -8.01 10.14 22.35
N TRP A 234 -8.57 10.63 21.26
CA TRP A 234 -7.86 10.88 20.03
C TRP A 234 -8.25 12.25 19.47
N ASN A 235 -7.31 12.91 18.77
CA ASN A 235 -7.57 14.18 18.10
C ASN A 235 -6.98 14.18 16.69
N ASN A 236 -7.82 14.33 15.66
CA ASN A 236 -7.47 14.39 14.24
C ASN A 236 -7.57 15.82 13.67
N SER A 237 -7.30 16.85 14.47
CA SER A 237 -7.32 18.25 14.02
C SER A 237 -5.95 18.80 13.59
N GLY A 238 -4.96 17.93 13.36
CA GLY A 238 -3.60 18.31 12.99
C GLY A 238 -3.49 18.64 11.50
N ALA A 239 -2.64 19.60 11.17
CA ALA A 239 -2.30 19.91 9.78
C ALA A 239 -1.19 18.97 9.29
N LEU A 240 -1.38 18.40 8.10
CA LEU A 240 -0.48 17.43 7.48
C LEU A 240 0.32 18.00 6.32
N ALA A 241 -0.33 18.81 5.48
CA ALA A 241 0.24 19.32 4.25
C ALA A 241 -0.54 20.55 3.76
N ASN A 242 -0.02 21.21 2.73
CA ASN A 242 -0.81 22.08 1.88
C ASN A 242 -1.55 21.25 0.82
N GLY A 243 -2.63 21.79 0.25
CA GLY A 243 -3.45 21.10 -0.77
C GLY A 243 -4.75 20.52 -0.21
N SER A 244 -5.36 19.57 -0.91
CA SER A 244 -6.65 18.97 -0.53
C SER A 244 -6.55 17.54 -0.03
N ALA A 245 -5.55 16.79 -0.52
CA ALA A 245 -5.30 15.40 -0.15
C ALA A 245 -3.82 15.17 0.15
N VAL A 246 -3.50 14.23 1.03
CA VAL A 246 -2.12 13.82 1.35
C VAL A 246 -2.10 12.33 1.69
N ILE A 247 -1.09 11.61 1.21
CA ILE A 247 -0.91 10.20 1.54
C ILE A 247 -0.23 10.05 2.90
N VAL A 248 -0.76 9.18 3.75
CA VAL A 248 -0.22 8.87 5.09
C VAL A 248 0.11 7.38 5.25
N ASP A 249 0.76 7.02 6.35
CA ASP A 249 1.14 5.65 6.70
C ASP A 249 -0.06 4.69 6.81
N GLY A 250 -1.09 5.10 7.53
CA GLY A 250 -2.25 4.27 7.83
C GLY A 250 -3.52 5.07 8.13
N ALA A 251 -4.66 4.37 8.06
CA ALA A 251 -5.97 5.00 8.21
C ALA A 251 -6.25 5.43 9.67
N LYS A 252 -5.97 4.55 10.66
CA LYS A 252 -6.35 4.74 12.06
C LYS A 252 -5.40 5.60 12.90
N ARG A 253 -4.15 5.16 13.02
CA ARG A 253 -3.13 5.71 13.94
C ARG A 253 -2.02 6.43 13.18
N ASP A 254 -1.25 7.25 13.89
CA ASP A 254 -0.25 8.22 13.40
C ASP A 254 -0.78 9.22 12.36
N ARG A 255 -1.38 8.77 11.26
CA ARG A 255 -1.95 9.58 10.18
C ARG A 255 -1.01 10.71 9.80
N ALA A 256 0.23 10.36 9.44
CA ALA A 256 1.27 11.31 9.07
C ALA A 256 1.97 10.87 7.79
N VAL A 257 2.68 11.81 7.15
CA VAL A 257 3.54 11.47 6.02
C VAL A 257 4.75 10.70 6.55
N TRP A 258 4.88 9.44 6.16
CA TRP A 258 6.05 8.61 6.46
C TRP A 258 6.72 8.18 5.15
N PRO A 259 7.87 8.78 4.78
CA PRO A 259 8.56 8.48 3.53
C PRO A 259 8.95 7.00 3.34
N GLY A 260 9.27 6.28 4.42
CA GLY A 260 9.59 4.85 4.35
C GLY A 260 8.46 4.03 3.70
N ASP A 261 7.21 4.29 4.11
CA ASP A 261 6.01 3.68 3.55
C ASP A 261 5.86 3.96 2.05
N MET A 262 6.24 5.17 1.62
CA MET A 262 6.13 5.60 0.23
C MET A 262 6.99 4.75 -0.71
N GLY A 263 8.05 4.11 -0.21
CA GLY A 263 8.86 3.16 -0.97
C GLY A 263 8.07 1.99 -1.55
N ILE A 264 6.98 1.59 -0.89
CA ILE A 264 6.06 0.55 -1.35
C ILE A 264 4.73 1.17 -1.83
N ALA A 265 4.21 2.14 -1.10
CA ALA A 265 2.90 2.71 -1.34
C ALA A 265 2.82 3.47 -2.67
N VAL A 266 3.84 4.23 -3.07
CA VAL A 266 3.77 5.07 -4.28
C VAL A 266 3.74 4.24 -5.57
N PRO A 267 4.61 3.23 -5.78
CA PRO A 267 4.47 2.34 -6.94
C PRO A 267 3.13 1.59 -6.99
N ALA A 268 2.61 1.17 -5.83
CA ALA A 268 1.32 0.50 -5.74
C ALA A 268 0.16 1.45 -6.05
N THR A 269 0.23 2.71 -5.59
CA THR A 269 -0.75 3.77 -5.89
C THR A 269 -0.80 4.05 -7.37
N PHE A 270 0.37 4.17 -8.03
CA PHE A 270 0.48 4.45 -9.46
C PHE A 270 -0.26 3.40 -10.32
N VAL A 271 -0.05 2.11 -10.05
CA VAL A 271 -0.65 1.04 -10.87
C VAL A 271 -2.13 0.78 -10.56
N SER A 272 -2.67 1.35 -9.48
CA SER A 272 -4.02 1.05 -8.99
C SER A 272 -4.95 2.26 -9.02
N ILE A 273 -5.01 3.05 -7.95
CA ILE A 273 -5.89 4.23 -7.87
C ILE A 273 -5.43 5.34 -8.81
N GLY A 274 -4.12 5.51 -9.00
CA GLY A 274 -3.51 6.51 -9.88
C GLY A 274 -3.52 7.95 -9.35
N ASP A 275 -4.02 8.18 -8.13
CA ASP A 275 -3.92 9.49 -7.47
C ASP A 275 -2.49 9.78 -7.03
N LEU A 276 -1.84 10.73 -7.71
CA LEU A 276 -0.50 11.21 -7.34
C LEU A 276 -0.50 12.65 -6.80
N GLU A 277 -1.67 13.29 -6.66
CA GLU A 277 -1.79 14.60 -6.00
C GLU A 277 -1.41 14.47 -4.51
N SER A 278 -1.96 13.44 -3.85
CA SER A 278 -1.67 13.13 -2.45
C SER A 278 -0.20 12.82 -2.20
N VAL A 279 0.47 12.20 -3.17
CA VAL A 279 1.92 11.92 -3.17
C VAL A 279 2.73 13.22 -3.34
N ALA A 280 2.35 14.09 -4.27
CA ALA A 280 2.99 15.38 -4.48
C ALA A 280 2.96 16.25 -3.22
N ASN A 281 1.80 16.33 -2.57
CA ASN A 281 1.62 17.10 -1.34
C ASN A 281 2.45 16.51 -0.19
N ALA A 282 2.51 15.18 -0.05
CA ALA A 282 3.36 14.52 0.93
C ALA A 282 4.85 14.84 0.75
N LEU A 283 5.37 14.72 -0.49
CA LEU A 283 6.77 15.06 -0.78
C LEU A 283 7.05 16.54 -0.59
N GLN A 284 6.15 17.42 -1.03
CA GLN A 284 6.31 18.86 -0.84
C GLN A 284 6.39 19.22 0.64
N THR A 285 5.57 18.60 1.49
CA THR A 285 5.64 18.76 2.95
C THR A 285 7.04 18.40 3.48
N MET A 286 7.64 17.31 3.02
CA MET A 286 9.01 16.94 3.43
C MET A 286 10.04 18.00 3.01
N TYR A 287 9.93 18.55 1.80
CA TYR A 287 10.77 19.66 1.33
C TYR A 287 10.57 20.94 2.12
N ASP A 288 9.33 21.31 2.42
CA ASP A 288 8.98 22.52 3.16
C ASP A 288 9.54 22.47 4.60
N HIS A 289 9.65 21.26 5.16
CA HIS A 289 10.19 21.00 6.49
C HIS A 289 11.65 20.49 6.52
N GLN A 290 12.38 20.56 5.40
CA GLN A 290 13.81 20.21 5.37
C GLN A 290 14.60 21.07 6.37
N ASN A 291 15.45 20.44 7.17
CA ASN A 291 16.30 21.10 8.15
C ASN A 291 17.42 21.91 7.49
N MET A 292 18.01 22.84 8.24
CA MET A 292 19.09 23.71 7.75
C MET A 292 20.33 22.93 7.30
N ASP A 293 20.60 21.77 7.89
CA ASP A 293 21.74 20.91 7.53
C ASP A 293 21.47 20.04 6.29
N GLY A 294 20.27 20.11 5.71
CA GLY A 294 19.86 19.35 4.52
C GLY A 294 19.09 18.08 4.85
N SER A 295 19.03 17.68 6.11
CA SER A 295 18.26 16.49 6.50
C SER A 295 16.75 16.72 6.39
N PHE A 296 16.02 15.77 5.79
CA PHE A 296 14.58 15.65 5.98
C PHE A 296 14.22 15.07 7.36
N PRO A 297 13.06 15.44 7.92
CA PRO A 297 12.46 14.70 9.02
C PRO A 297 12.19 13.24 8.64
N GLU A 298 12.09 12.38 9.66
CA GLU A 298 11.62 10.99 9.53
C GLU A 298 10.13 10.94 9.17
N ALA A 299 9.32 11.86 9.71
CA ALA A 299 7.89 11.94 9.43
C ALA A 299 7.44 13.41 9.29
N GLY A 300 6.42 13.64 8.48
CA GLY A 300 5.78 14.95 8.32
C GLY A 300 5.06 15.44 9.59
N PRO A 301 4.55 16.69 9.57
CA PRO A 301 3.69 17.17 10.65
C PRO A 301 2.40 16.36 10.74
N PRO A 302 1.71 16.37 11.90
CA PRO A 302 2.09 17.07 13.13
C PRO A 302 3.21 16.39 13.94
N LEU A 303 3.68 15.20 13.54
CA LEU A 303 4.75 14.47 14.25
C LEU A 303 6.10 15.17 14.16
N LEU A 304 6.52 15.56 12.94
CA LEU A 304 7.82 16.17 12.64
C LEU A 304 9.01 15.46 13.31
N GLN A 305 8.95 14.12 13.33
CA GLN A 305 9.97 13.29 13.96
C GLN A 305 11.30 13.40 13.18
N GLN A 306 12.43 13.31 13.89
CA GLN A 306 13.76 13.56 13.35
C GLN A 306 14.69 12.38 13.63
N GLY A 307 15.79 12.28 12.88
CA GLY A 307 16.90 11.38 13.21
C GLY A 307 16.81 9.99 12.57
N SER A 308 16.33 9.91 11.33
CA SER A 308 16.37 8.71 10.49
C SER A 308 17.12 8.98 9.18
N ASP A 309 18.23 8.29 8.96
CA ASP A 309 18.97 8.37 7.69
C ASP A 309 18.27 7.57 6.58
N THR A 310 17.55 6.50 6.91
CA THR A 310 16.82 5.69 5.93
C THR A 310 15.58 6.43 5.42
N TYR A 311 14.77 7.05 6.30
CA TYR A 311 13.57 7.81 5.89
C TYR A 311 13.94 9.12 5.18
N HIS A 312 15.09 9.71 5.52
CA HIS A 312 15.68 10.78 4.73
C HIS A 312 15.85 10.37 3.26
N MET A 313 16.50 9.23 3.01
CA MET A 313 16.73 8.71 1.66
C MET A 313 15.43 8.27 0.97
N TRP A 314 14.45 7.76 1.71
CA TRP A 314 13.14 7.43 1.16
C TRP A 314 12.38 8.64 0.63
N SER A 315 12.55 9.83 1.23
CA SER A 315 12.00 11.08 0.66
C SER A 315 12.60 11.35 -0.73
N MET A 316 13.90 11.10 -0.89
CA MET A 316 14.61 11.30 -2.15
C MET A 316 14.20 10.28 -3.22
N ILE A 317 14.05 9.01 -2.84
CA ILE A 317 13.55 7.95 -3.73
C ILE A 317 12.09 8.23 -4.13
N GLY A 318 11.28 8.71 -3.18
CA GLY A 318 9.91 9.14 -3.43
C GLY A 318 9.83 10.25 -4.50
N THR A 319 10.75 11.23 -4.47
CA THR A 319 10.87 12.25 -5.53
C THR A 319 11.11 11.62 -6.90
N TYR A 320 12.03 10.66 -7.02
CA TYR A 320 12.25 9.94 -8.28
C TYR A 320 10.99 9.22 -8.77
N ASN A 321 10.32 8.46 -7.89
CA ASN A 321 9.10 7.73 -8.27
C ASN A 321 8.00 8.68 -8.73
N TYR A 322 7.79 9.80 -8.04
CA TYR A 322 6.83 10.82 -8.45
C TYR A 322 7.13 11.33 -9.86
N LEU A 323 8.39 11.71 -10.14
CA LEU A 323 8.80 12.20 -11.46
C LEU A 323 8.71 11.14 -12.55
N LEU A 324 9.03 9.88 -12.24
CA LEU A 324 8.88 8.76 -13.15
C LEU A 324 7.42 8.61 -13.61
N TYR A 325 6.45 8.83 -12.71
CA TYR A 325 5.03 8.61 -13.01
C TYR A 325 4.30 9.86 -13.53
N THR A 326 4.72 11.08 -13.20
CA THR A 326 4.01 12.31 -13.55
C THR A 326 4.72 13.20 -14.57
N ASN A 327 6.05 13.10 -14.67
CA ASN A 327 6.89 14.06 -15.41
C ASN A 327 6.69 15.53 -14.95
N ASP A 328 6.40 15.76 -13.67
CA ASP A 328 6.23 17.10 -13.10
C ASP A 328 7.57 17.85 -12.95
N THR A 329 8.08 18.38 -14.06
CA THR A 329 9.35 19.11 -14.08
C THR A 329 9.33 20.38 -13.24
N ALA A 330 8.17 21.01 -13.07
CA ALA A 330 8.05 22.21 -12.23
C ALA A 330 8.28 21.88 -10.74
N PHE A 331 7.79 20.73 -10.26
CA PHE A 331 8.10 20.24 -8.93
C PHE A 331 9.60 19.97 -8.77
N LEU A 332 10.23 19.35 -9.76
CA LEU A 332 11.67 19.06 -9.75
C LEU A 332 12.49 20.35 -9.69
N ASP A 333 12.23 21.31 -10.59
CA ASP A 333 12.94 22.59 -10.64
C ASP A 333 12.80 23.38 -9.33
N LYS A 334 11.59 23.41 -8.76
CA LYS A 334 11.32 24.09 -7.48
C LYS A 334 12.15 23.51 -6.35
N ASN A 335 12.30 22.18 -6.30
CA ASN A 335 12.90 21.48 -5.17
C ASN A 335 14.34 21.01 -5.42
N TRP A 336 14.92 21.27 -6.60
CA TRP A 336 16.22 20.72 -6.99
C TRP A 336 17.36 21.09 -6.02
N ASN A 337 17.49 22.38 -5.66
CA ASN A 337 18.51 22.82 -4.70
C ASN A 337 18.36 22.13 -3.33
N ARG A 338 17.12 21.87 -2.90
CA ARG A 338 16.85 21.14 -1.64
C ARG A 338 17.20 19.66 -1.77
N TYR A 339 16.94 19.05 -2.93
CA TYR A 339 17.37 17.67 -3.23
C TYR A 339 18.91 17.55 -3.20
N LEU A 340 19.63 18.50 -3.79
CA LEU A 340 21.09 18.53 -3.75
C LEU A 340 21.61 18.64 -2.31
N HIS A 341 21.04 19.53 -1.49
CA HIS A 341 21.41 19.67 -0.08
C HIS A 341 21.14 18.40 0.74
N ALA A 342 20.05 17.69 0.46
CA ALA A 342 19.78 16.38 1.04
C ALA A 342 20.83 15.34 0.63
N MET A 343 21.19 15.28 -0.66
CA MET A 343 22.24 14.39 -1.15
C MET A 343 23.61 14.69 -0.53
N GLU A 344 23.96 15.97 -0.37
CA GLU A 344 25.18 16.40 0.31
C GLU A 344 25.19 15.95 1.77
N TYR A 345 24.08 16.14 2.49
CA TYR A 345 23.93 15.69 3.87
C TYR A 345 24.18 14.19 4.03
N ILE A 346 23.47 13.35 3.27
CA ILE A 346 23.56 11.90 3.44
C ILE A 346 24.89 11.34 2.92
N TYR A 347 25.36 11.81 1.76
CA TYR A 347 26.62 11.33 1.20
C TYR A 347 27.84 11.80 2.01
N GLY A 348 27.73 12.95 2.70
CA GLY A 348 28.73 13.43 3.65
C GLY A 348 28.99 12.48 4.82
N LYS A 349 28.11 11.51 5.06
CA LYS A 349 28.26 10.46 6.09
C LYS A 349 29.00 9.22 5.57
N VAL A 350 29.39 9.13 4.30
CA VAL A 350 30.17 8.01 3.77
C VAL A 350 31.63 8.13 4.22
N LEU A 351 32.12 7.15 4.99
CA LEU A 351 33.44 7.23 5.62
C LEU A 351 34.53 6.50 4.84
N GLN A 352 35.66 7.17 4.62
CA GLN A 352 36.88 6.55 4.12
C GLN A 352 37.72 5.98 5.28
N PRO A 353 38.46 4.87 5.09
CA PRO A 353 38.65 4.13 3.82
C PRO A 353 37.58 3.07 3.53
N SER A 354 36.52 2.95 4.35
CA SER A 354 35.50 1.91 4.18
C SER A 354 34.65 2.08 2.92
N GLY A 355 34.35 3.32 2.54
CA GLY A 355 33.41 3.66 1.48
C GLY A 355 31.97 3.25 1.79
N LEU A 356 31.62 3.01 3.07
CA LEU A 356 30.27 2.71 3.53
C LEU A 356 29.68 3.93 4.26
N LEU A 357 28.35 4.04 4.20
CA LEU A 357 27.58 5.01 4.99
C LEU A 357 27.80 4.77 6.48
N ASN A 358 28.02 5.84 7.25
CA ASN A 358 27.95 5.83 8.70
C ASN A 358 26.61 6.41 9.17
N VAL A 359 25.66 5.50 9.40
CA VAL A 359 24.32 5.79 9.91
C VAL A 359 24.42 6.36 11.32
N THR A 360 23.94 7.58 11.46
CA THR A 360 23.89 8.32 12.74
C THR A 360 22.46 8.69 13.10
N GLY A 361 21.58 8.83 12.11
CA GLY A 361 20.14 8.82 12.29
C GLY A 361 19.63 7.39 12.41
N THR A 362 19.49 6.90 13.64
CA THR A 362 19.25 5.48 13.95
C THR A 362 17.77 5.06 14.03
N ARG A 363 16.83 6.00 13.85
CA ARG A 363 15.40 5.67 13.81
C ARG A 363 15.04 5.02 12.48
N ASP A 364 14.13 4.04 12.54
CA ASP A 364 13.78 3.20 11.41
C ASP A 364 12.45 2.47 11.59
N TRP A 365 12.02 1.71 10.57
CA TRP A 365 10.74 0.98 10.46
C TRP A 365 10.44 -0.02 11.59
N ALA A 366 11.43 -0.30 12.44
CA ALA A 366 11.37 -0.93 13.76
C ALA A 366 12.32 -2.11 13.99
N ARG A 367 13.31 -2.30 13.13
CA ARG A 367 14.45 -3.21 13.38
C ARG A 367 15.16 -2.92 14.72
N TRP A 368 15.61 -3.95 15.44
CA TRP A 368 16.20 -3.79 16.79
C TRP A 368 17.49 -2.98 16.81
N GLN A 369 18.38 -3.23 15.86
CA GLN A 369 19.70 -2.59 15.78
C GLN A 369 19.79 -1.80 14.48
N GLN A 370 20.27 -0.56 14.56
CA GLN A 370 20.55 0.34 13.44
C GLN A 370 21.75 1.22 13.83
N GLY A 371 22.42 1.83 12.86
CA GLY A 371 23.59 2.68 13.07
C GLY A 371 24.85 2.13 12.40
N PHE A 372 25.92 2.92 12.44
CA PHE A 372 27.22 2.58 11.85
C PHE A 372 27.08 2.20 10.36
N ASN A 373 27.73 1.15 9.89
CA ASN A 373 27.69 0.73 8.50
C ASN A 373 26.64 -0.36 8.21
N ASN A 374 25.45 -0.16 8.75
CA ASN A 374 24.29 -1.02 8.52
C ASN A 374 24.04 -1.28 7.03
N SER A 375 23.84 -2.55 6.67
CA SER A 375 23.74 -2.99 5.28
C SER A 375 22.48 -2.46 4.59
N GLU A 376 21.33 -2.45 5.25
CA GLU A 376 20.07 -1.93 4.69
C GLU A 376 20.24 -0.47 4.26
N ALA A 377 20.74 0.39 5.15
CA ALA A 377 20.95 1.79 4.84
C ALA A 377 21.93 1.99 3.66
N ASN A 378 22.92 1.13 3.52
CA ASN A 378 23.83 1.14 2.37
C ASN A 378 23.12 0.68 1.07
N MET A 379 22.19 -0.29 1.13
CA MET A 379 21.37 -0.67 -0.04
C MET A 379 20.45 0.49 -0.47
N ILE A 380 19.85 1.18 0.49
CA ILE A 380 19.00 2.36 0.23
C ILE A 380 19.86 3.48 -0.37
N LEU A 381 21.05 3.77 0.16
CA LEU A 381 21.95 4.78 -0.40
C LEU A 381 22.38 4.46 -1.83
N TYR A 382 22.65 3.19 -2.15
CA TYR A 382 22.92 2.77 -3.52
C TYR A 382 21.75 3.14 -4.44
N HIS A 383 20.52 2.84 -4.02
CA HIS A 383 19.34 3.16 -4.82
C HIS A 383 19.14 4.67 -4.95
N THR A 384 19.29 5.44 -3.86
CA THR A 384 19.20 6.91 -3.86
C THR A 384 20.21 7.56 -4.81
N LEU A 385 21.42 7.02 -4.92
CA LEU A 385 22.43 7.51 -5.88
C LEU A 385 22.01 7.20 -7.32
N MET A 386 21.51 5.99 -7.59
CA MET A 386 21.03 5.61 -8.93
C MET A 386 19.83 6.46 -9.37
N THR A 387 18.83 6.62 -8.50
CA THR A 387 17.66 7.46 -8.80
C THR A 387 18.02 8.94 -8.87
N GLY A 388 18.99 9.39 -8.07
CA GLY A 388 19.52 10.75 -8.12
C GLY A 388 20.23 11.06 -9.44
N ALA A 389 20.90 10.06 -10.05
CA ALA A 389 21.53 10.23 -11.36
C ALA A 389 20.48 10.47 -12.46
N GLU A 390 19.41 9.69 -12.47
CA GLU A 390 18.27 9.89 -13.39
C GLU A 390 17.62 11.26 -13.19
N LEU A 391 17.38 11.68 -11.94
CA LEU A 391 16.84 13.00 -11.65
C LEU A 391 17.76 14.12 -12.15
N ALA A 392 19.08 13.99 -11.98
CA ALA A 392 20.03 14.97 -12.51
C ALA A 392 19.96 15.05 -14.04
N THR A 393 19.85 13.92 -14.73
CA THR A 393 19.63 13.89 -16.18
C THR A 393 18.30 14.54 -16.57
N TRP A 394 17.21 14.26 -15.86
CA TRP A 394 15.87 14.80 -16.17
C TRP A 394 15.73 16.29 -15.87
N HIS A 395 16.43 16.80 -14.86
CA HIS A 395 16.56 18.23 -14.57
C HIS A 395 17.42 18.95 -15.63
N GLY A 396 18.24 18.22 -16.38
CA GLY A 396 19.17 18.80 -17.36
C GLY A 396 20.44 19.37 -16.72
N ASP A 397 20.91 18.77 -15.62
CA ASP A 397 22.19 19.13 -15.01
C ASP A 397 23.35 18.97 -16.00
N THR A 398 24.22 19.98 -16.06
CA THR A 398 25.44 19.99 -16.90
C THR A 398 26.73 19.96 -16.08
N THR A 399 26.64 19.76 -14.76
CA THR A 399 27.80 19.78 -13.85
C THR A 399 28.45 18.40 -13.70
N GLY A 400 27.82 17.34 -14.23
CA GLY A 400 28.32 15.97 -14.19
C GLY A 400 27.82 15.18 -12.97
N LEU A 401 26.70 15.58 -12.37
CA LEU A 401 26.14 14.90 -11.19
C LEU A 401 25.71 13.47 -11.51
N ALA A 402 25.12 13.22 -12.70
CA ALA A 402 24.71 11.88 -13.09
C ALA A 402 25.88 10.88 -13.11
N GLU A 403 27.02 11.25 -13.71
CA GLU A 403 28.25 10.45 -13.71
C GLU A 403 28.84 10.32 -12.30
N THR A 404 28.78 11.40 -11.51
CA THR A 404 29.25 11.39 -10.12
C THR A 404 28.46 10.39 -9.28
N TYR A 405 27.13 10.44 -9.32
CA TYR A 405 26.27 9.57 -8.51
C TYR A 405 26.34 8.11 -8.96
N THR A 406 26.37 7.84 -10.27
CA THR A 406 26.55 6.47 -10.78
C THR A 406 27.92 5.89 -10.39
N SER A 407 29.00 6.68 -10.45
CA SER A 407 30.33 6.25 -10.00
C SER A 407 30.36 5.96 -8.49
N ARG A 408 29.70 6.80 -7.68
CA ARG A 408 29.56 6.58 -6.24
C ARG A 408 28.77 5.30 -5.93
N ALA A 409 27.68 5.06 -6.65
CA ALA A 409 26.88 3.83 -6.50
C ALA A 409 27.68 2.58 -6.87
N ALA A 410 28.46 2.61 -7.95
CA ALA A 410 29.33 1.50 -8.35
C ALA A 410 30.40 1.18 -7.29
N ASN A 411 31.04 2.21 -6.73
CA ASN A 411 31.99 2.05 -5.63
C ASN A 411 31.32 1.50 -4.38
N LEU A 412 30.13 1.98 -4.04
CA LEU A 412 29.36 1.53 -2.88
C LEU A 412 28.92 0.07 -3.02
N SER A 413 28.42 -0.36 -4.18
CA SER A 413 28.12 -1.77 -4.45
C SER A 413 29.37 -2.65 -4.26
N THR A 414 30.54 -2.18 -4.71
CA THR A 414 31.80 -2.90 -4.53
C THR A 414 32.17 -3.04 -3.05
N THR A 415 32.04 -1.98 -2.24
CA THR A 415 32.38 -2.03 -0.81
C THR A 415 31.37 -2.84 0.00
N ILE A 416 30.07 -2.76 -0.29
CA ILE A 416 29.03 -3.60 0.31
C ILE A 416 29.36 -5.08 0.07
N ASN A 417 29.60 -5.48 -1.19
CA ASN A 417 29.96 -6.87 -1.53
C ASN A 417 31.27 -7.32 -0.87
N LYS A 418 32.24 -6.42 -0.70
CA LYS A 418 33.51 -6.75 -0.05
C LYS A 418 33.37 -6.97 1.46
N TYR A 419 32.61 -6.12 2.14
CA TYR A 419 32.64 -6.03 3.60
C TYR A 419 31.44 -6.71 4.29
N CYS A 420 30.27 -6.70 3.66
CA CYS A 420 29.03 -7.22 4.26
C CYS A 420 28.64 -8.61 3.75
N TRP A 421 29.20 -9.08 2.63
CA TRP A 421 28.89 -10.42 2.11
C TRP A 421 29.48 -11.52 3.00
N ASP A 422 28.66 -12.52 3.31
CA ASP A 422 29.08 -13.75 3.96
C ASP A 422 29.05 -14.91 2.98
N THR A 423 30.22 -15.29 2.47
CA THR A 423 30.37 -16.40 1.52
C THR A 423 29.91 -17.74 2.09
N SER A 424 30.03 -17.96 3.40
CA SER A 424 29.67 -19.24 4.03
C SER A 424 28.16 -19.43 4.14
N PHE A 425 27.44 -18.34 4.41
CA PHE A 425 25.99 -18.33 4.47
C PHE A 425 25.37 -18.14 3.08
N GLY A 426 25.97 -17.31 2.23
CA GLY A 426 25.48 -16.97 0.90
C GLY A 426 24.48 -15.80 0.89
N ALA A 427 24.62 -14.87 1.83
CA ALA A 427 23.81 -13.65 1.93
C ALA A 427 24.61 -12.53 2.63
N PHE A 428 24.07 -11.31 2.68
CA PHE A 428 24.66 -10.19 3.39
C PHE A 428 24.37 -10.26 4.90
N ARG A 429 25.39 -9.98 5.70
CA ARG A 429 25.27 -9.68 7.13
C ARG A 429 24.62 -8.32 7.36
N ASP A 430 24.20 -8.09 8.60
CA ASP A 430 23.56 -6.86 9.03
C ASP A 430 24.44 -5.60 8.88
N ASN A 431 25.75 -5.77 8.92
CA ASN A 431 26.73 -4.69 8.76
C ASN A 431 28.13 -5.31 8.47
N SER A 432 29.18 -4.50 8.45
CA SER A 432 30.54 -4.99 8.12
C SER A 432 31.25 -5.76 9.25
N THR A 433 30.61 -5.92 10.41
CA THR A 433 31.19 -6.65 11.54
C THR A 433 30.89 -8.14 11.46
N ASP A 434 31.55 -8.93 12.31
CA ASP A 434 31.32 -10.37 12.41
C ASP A 434 30.06 -10.64 13.25
N THR A 435 28.91 -10.38 12.63
CA THR A 435 27.57 -10.64 13.17
C THR A 435 26.95 -11.87 12.51
N SER A 436 26.16 -12.63 13.26
CA SER A 436 25.41 -13.79 12.74
C SER A 436 24.04 -13.40 12.15
N LEU A 437 23.68 -12.12 12.18
CA LEU A 437 22.40 -11.63 11.65
C LEU A 437 22.52 -11.39 10.13
N HIS A 438 21.68 -12.08 9.36
CA HIS A 438 21.47 -11.85 7.93
C HIS A 438 20.05 -11.30 7.75
N PRO A 439 19.87 -9.98 7.71
CA PRO A 439 18.55 -9.38 7.81
C PRO A 439 17.74 -9.55 6.52
N GLN A 440 16.42 -9.59 6.65
CA GLN A 440 15.49 -9.72 5.53
C GLN A 440 15.53 -8.46 4.65
N ASP A 441 15.61 -7.27 5.26
CA ASP A 441 15.63 -5.97 4.59
C ASP A 441 16.78 -5.83 3.58
N ALA A 442 18.03 -5.86 4.04
CA ALA A 442 19.21 -5.62 3.22
C ALA A 442 19.35 -6.66 2.11
N ASN A 443 19.01 -7.92 2.40
CA ASN A 443 19.10 -8.99 1.41
C ASN A 443 18.03 -8.89 0.33
N SER A 444 16.79 -8.53 0.70
CA SER A 444 15.72 -8.27 -0.27
C SER A 444 16.06 -7.06 -1.14
N MET A 445 16.47 -5.96 -0.51
CA MET A 445 16.84 -4.72 -1.20
C MET A 445 18.09 -4.89 -2.08
N ALA A 446 19.05 -5.73 -1.70
CA ALA A 446 20.24 -5.98 -2.51
C ALA A 446 19.92 -6.52 -3.91
N ILE A 447 18.93 -7.42 -4.00
CA ILE A 447 18.44 -7.91 -5.30
C ILE A 447 17.56 -6.85 -5.96
N TYR A 448 16.55 -6.35 -5.24
CA TYR A 448 15.54 -5.47 -5.83
C TYR A 448 16.15 -4.17 -6.39
N PHE A 449 17.08 -3.55 -5.68
CA PHE A 449 17.76 -2.34 -6.14
C PHE A 449 18.93 -2.61 -7.08
N GLY A 450 19.35 -3.87 -7.28
CA GLY A 450 20.41 -4.23 -8.22
C GLY A 450 21.83 -4.08 -7.67
N VAL A 451 22.01 -4.08 -6.34
CA VAL A 451 23.35 -4.12 -5.71
C VAL A 451 24.08 -5.41 -6.08
N VAL A 452 23.33 -6.51 -6.23
CA VAL A 452 23.78 -7.73 -6.91
C VAL A 452 23.00 -7.90 -8.22
N PRO A 453 23.64 -8.37 -9.31
CA PRO A 453 22.93 -8.61 -10.57
C PRO A 453 21.85 -9.68 -10.40
N ALA A 454 20.66 -9.46 -10.96
CA ALA A 454 19.48 -10.31 -10.80
C ALA A 454 19.68 -11.80 -11.18
N SER A 455 20.47 -12.07 -12.22
CA SER A 455 20.80 -13.42 -12.71
C SER A 455 22.06 -14.02 -12.08
N SER A 456 22.70 -13.32 -11.14
CA SER A 456 23.92 -13.81 -10.49
C SER A 456 23.65 -14.97 -9.52
N SER A 457 24.68 -15.80 -9.27
CA SER A 457 24.62 -16.83 -8.24
C SER A 457 24.35 -16.24 -6.84
N SER A 458 24.83 -15.02 -6.56
CA SER A 458 24.55 -14.33 -5.30
C SER A 458 23.07 -14.01 -5.15
N ALA A 459 22.40 -13.49 -6.19
CA ALA A 459 20.96 -13.24 -6.16
C ALA A 459 20.15 -14.52 -5.97
N GLN A 460 20.53 -15.62 -6.64
CA GLN A 460 19.88 -16.93 -6.45
C GLN A 460 20.10 -17.51 -5.04
N SER A 461 21.30 -17.30 -4.48
CA SER A 461 21.64 -17.70 -3.11
C SER A 461 20.81 -16.93 -2.09
N ILE A 462 20.81 -15.59 -2.16
CA ILE A 462 20.00 -14.72 -1.29
C ILE A 462 18.51 -15.09 -1.39
N SER A 463 17.97 -15.18 -2.61
CA SER A 463 16.57 -15.56 -2.85
C SER A 463 16.22 -16.92 -2.26
N SER A 464 17.19 -17.84 -2.13
CA SER A 464 16.96 -19.13 -1.48
C SER A 464 17.04 -19.01 0.05
N ARG A 465 18.01 -18.24 0.56
CA ARG A 465 18.18 -17.99 2.01
C ARG A 465 17.04 -17.23 2.65
N LEU A 466 16.40 -16.30 1.94
CA LEU A 466 15.23 -15.59 2.45
C LEU A 466 14.09 -16.55 2.82
N THR A 467 13.98 -17.69 2.11
CA THR A 467 12.97 -18.72 2.42
C THR A 467 13.23 -19.48 3.71
N ASP A 468 14.46 -19.42 4.27
CA ASP A 468 14.78 -20.04 5.56
C ASP A 468 14.00 -19.37 6.72
N ASN A 469 13.52 -18.14 6.51
CA ASN A 469 12.74 -17.37 7.49
C ASN A 469 11.22 -17.61 7.39
N TRP A 470 10.76 -18.45 6.46
CA TRP A 470 9.33 -18.61 6.20
C TRP A 470 8.63 -19.43 7.27
N THR A 471 7.55 -18.87 7.81
CA THR A 471 6.58 -19.53 8.67
C THR A 471 5.34 -19.94 7.86
N PRO A 472 4.38 -20.68 8.44
CA PRO A 472 3.11 -20.95 7.77
C PRO A 472 2.32 -19.70 7.37
N ILE A 473 2.58 -18.56 8.02
CA ILE A 473 1.79 -17.34 7.88
C ILE A 473 2.61 -16.15 7.35
N GLY A 474 3.83 -16.35 6.83
CA GLY A 474 4.67 -15.27 6.30
C GLY A 474 6.14 -15.38 6.70
N ALA A 475 6.98 -14.46 6.24
CA ALA A 475 8.40 -14.44 6.54
C ALA A 475 8.67 -13.72 7.88
N GLU A 476 9.26 -14.44 8.85
CA GLU A 476 9.76 -13.81 10.07
C GLU A 476 10.91 -12.87 9.72
N THR A 477 10.94 -11.69 10.31
CA THR A 477 12.00 -10.71 10.06
C THR A 477 13.13 -10.89 11.08
N PRO A 478 14.34 -11.37 10.70
CA PRO A 478 15.40 -11.67 11.67
C PRO A 478 15.88 -10.45 12.47
N GLU A 479 15.85 -9.26 11.87
CA GLU A 479 16.20 -7.98 12.49
C GLU A 479 15.09 -7.42 13.41
N LEU A 480 13.92 -8.07 13.43
CA LEU A 480 12.83 -7.86 14.38
C LEU A 480 12.20 -9.22 14.79
N PRO A 481 12.89 -10.04 15.60
CA PRO A 481 12.49 -11.42 15.85
C PRO A 481 11.04 -11.57 16.32
N ASN A 482 10.40 -12.68 15.94
CA ASN A 482 9.01 -13.06 16.16
C ASN A 482 7.96 -12.18 15.45
N ASN A 483 8.38 -11.23 14.63
CA ASN A 483 7.46 -10.37 13.87
C ASN A 483 7.51 -10.76 12.39
N ILE A 484 6.36 -10.65 11.74
CA ILE A 484 6.21 -10.67 10.30
C ILE A 484 5.84 -9.24 9.89
N SER A 485 6.70 -8.65 9.08
CA SER A 485 6.54 -7.31 8.54
C SER A 485 6.20 -7.40 7.04
N PRO A 486 4.94 -7.20 6.63
CA PRO A 486 4.60 -7.09 5.21
C PRO A 486 5.30 -5.93 4.51
N PHE A 487 5.81 -4.92 5.23
CA PHE A 487 6.71 -3.91 4.68
C PHE A 487 7.97 -4.54 4.09
N ILE A 488 8.72 -5.31 4.90
CA ILE A 488 9.94 -5.95 4.43
C ILE A 488 9.65 -7.11 3.48
N SER A 489 8.56 -7.85 3.73
CA SER A 489 8.11 -8.90 2.80
C SER A 489 7.73 -8.33 1.43
N SER A 490 7.30 -7.07 1.34
CA SER A 490 7.04 -6.38 0.06
C SER A 490 8.32 -6.18 -0.76
N PHE A 491 9.47 -6.01 -0.11
CA PHE A 491 10.77 -6.03 -0.81
C PHE A 491 11.19 -7.46 -1.16
N GLU A 492 10.93 -8.44 -0.29
CA GLU A 492 11.29 -9.85 -0.53
C GLU A 492 10.56 -10.43 -1.75
N ILE A 493 9.24 -10.19 -1.89
CA ILE A 493 8.50 -10.66 -3.08
C ILE A 493 9.07 -10.05 -4.37
N GLN A 494 9.48 -8.78 -4.33
CA GLN A 494 10.09 -8.11 -5.48
C GLN A 494 11.50 -8.65 -5.76
N ALA A 495 12.28 -8.96 -4.72
CA ALA A 495 13.57 -9.61 -4.84
C ALA A 495 13.46 -10.97 -5.53
N HIS A 496 12.49 -11.81 -5.13
CA HIS A 496 12.22 -13.08 -5.80
C HIS A 496 11.84 -12.88 -7.28
N LEU A 497 10.95 -11.92 -7.58
CA LEU A 497 10.50 -11.63 -8.96
C LEU A 497 11.63 -11.10 -9.84
N VAL A 498 12.49 -10.23 -9.30
CA VAL A 498 13.70 -9.74 -9.99
C VAL A 498 14.66 -10.91 -10.27
N ALA A 499 14.84 -11.81 -9.30
CA ALA A 499 15.66 -13.01 -9.45
C ALA A 499 15.03 -14.12 -10.32
N GLY A 500 13.84 -13.89 -10.91
CA GLY A 500 13.12 -14.87 -11.73
C GLY A 500 12.49 -16.02 -10.94
N GLN A 501 12.41 -15.91 -9.62
CA GLN A 501 11.83 -16.90 -8.71
C GLN A 501 10.35 -16.59 -8.42
N SER A 502 9.55 -16.38 -9.46
CA SER A 502 8.14 -15.96 -9.36
C SER A 502 7.26 -16.85 -8.48
N LYS A 503 7.48 -18.18 -8.48
CA LYS A 503 6.76 -19.10 -7.60
C LYS A 503 7.00 -18.79 -6.12
N ARG A 504 8.23 -18.44 -5.73
CA ARG A 504 8.54 -18.05 -4.34
C ARG A 504 7.79 -16.78 -3.96
N ALA A 505 7.73 -15.81 -4.87
CA ALA A 505 6.98 -14.58 -4.64
C ALA A 505 5.49 -14.86 -4.43
N LEU A 506 4.84 -15.63 -5.32
CA LEU A 506 3.42 -15.97 -5.17
C LEU A 506 3.14 -16.79 -3.91
N ASP A 507 4.02 -17.72 -3.56
CA ASP A 507 3.90 -18.50 -2.32
C ASP A 507 3.94 -17.59 -1.08
N LEU A 508 4.87 -16.63 -1.02
CA LEU A 508 4.93 -15.67 0.08
C LEU A 508 3.71 -14.74 0.11
N ILE A 509 3.22 -14.31 -1.06
CA ILE A 509 1.98 -13.52 -1.18
C ILE A 509 0.80 -14.27 -0.56
N ARG A 510 0.59 -15.52 -0.97
CA ARG A 510 -0.49 -16.38 -0.46
C ARG A 510 -0.32 -16.67 1.05
N ARG A 511 0.90 -16.90 1.53
CA ARG A 511 1.18 -17.18 2.95
C ARG A 511 0.90 -15.99 3.86
N SER A 512 1.35 -14.79 3.49
CA SER A 512 1.27 -13.62 4.36
C SER A 512 -0.02 -12.84 4.16
N TRP A 513 -0.28 -12.39 2.93
CA TRP A 513 -1.45 -11.58 2.63
C TRP A 513 -2.72 -12.44 2.51
N GLY A 514 -2.61 -13.64 1.95
CA GLY A 514 -3.72 -14.60 1.92
C GLY A 514 -4.15 -15.02 3.33
N TRP A 515 -3.20 -15.27 4.24
CA TRP A 515 -3.53 -15.55 5.64
C TRP A 515 -4.30 -14.39 6.28
N TYR A 516 -3.83 -13.15 6.11
CA TYR A 516 -4.51 -11.98 6.68
C TYR A 516 -5.90 -11.74 6.06
N LEU A 517 -6.02 -11.87 4.74
CA LEU A 517 -7.29 -11.73 4.00
C LEU A 517 -8.37 -12.68 4.55
N HIS A 518 -8.00 -13.92 4.85
CA HIS A 518 -8.90 -14.95 5.36
C HIS A 518 -8.99 -15.00 6.89
N HIS A 519 -8.23 -14.19 7.61
CA HIS A 519 -8.21 -14.23 9.06
C HIS A 519 -9.56 -13.69 9.62
N PRO A 520 -10.26 -14.43 10.50
CA PRO A 520 -11.62 -14.08 10.94
C PRO A 520 -11.72 -12.75 11.70
N ASN A 521 -10.57 -12.28 12.23
CA ASN A 521 -10.46 -10.99 12.92
C ASN A 521 -9.93 -9.86 12.03
N GLY A 522 -9.43 -10.15 10.83
CA GLY A 522 -8.95 -9.14 9.89
C GLY A 522 -10.08 -8.32 9.29
N THR A 523 -9.72 -7.30 8.52
CA THR A 523 -10.70 -6.41 7.86
C THR A 523 -11.34 -7.07 6.65
N GLY A 524 -10.66 -8.03 6.01
CA GLY A 524 -11.11 -8.69 4.77
C GLY A 524 -11.11 -7.78 3.54
N SER A 525 -10.56 -6.57 3.64
CA SER A 525 -10.59 -5.56 2.56
C SER A 525 -9.32 -4.72 2.43
N THR A 526 -8.43 -4.74 3.41
CA THR A 526 -7.21 -3.92 3.47
C THR A 526 -6.00 -4.78 3.78
N VAL A 527 -4.81 -4.20 3.88
CA VAL A 527 -3.58 -4.88 4.30
C VAL A 527 -3.07 -4.34 5.63
N ILE A 528 -2.71 -5.25 6.54
CA ILE A 528 -2.25 -4.97 7.91
C ILE A 528 -0.80 -4.49 7.95
N GLU A 529 -0.48 -3.63 8.91
CA GLU A 529 0.87 -3.16 9.20
C GLU A 529 1.86 -4.30 9.46
N GLY A 530 1.48 -5.28 10.28
CA GLY A 530 2.29 -6.43 10.64
C GLY A 530 1.62 -7.29 11.70
N TYR A 531 2.21 -8.42 12.03
CA TYR A 531 1.71 -9.34 13.07
C TYR A 531 2.86 -10.19 13.64
N LEU A 532 2.58 -10.94 14.70
CA LEU A 532 3.56 -11.88 15.26
C LEU A 532 3.49 -13.23 14.56
N THR A 533 4.59 -13.99 14.58
CA THR A 533 4.68 -15.35 14.03
C THR A 533 3.72 -16.35 14.67
N ASN A 534 3.17 -16.03 15.85
CA ASN A 534 2.12 -16.79 16.51
C ASN A 534 0.68 -16.46 16.02
N GLY A 535 0.54 -15.56 15.05
CA GLY A 535 -0.74 -15.15 14.46
C GLY A 535 -1.49 -14.05 15.22
N SER A 536 -0.95 -13.53 16.33
CA SER A 536 -1.56 -12.40 17.02
C SER A 536 -1.27 -11.06 16.33
N PHE A 537 -2.26 -10.18 16.30
CA PHE A 537 -2.14 -8.79 15.82
C PHE A 537 -1.43 -7.91 16.87
N ALA A 538 -0.21 -8.29 17.23
CA ALA A 538 0.59 -7.63 18.27
C ALA A 538 1.98 -7.23 17.75
N TYR A 539 2.06 -6.86 16.47
CA TYR A 539 3.27 -6.33 15.84
C TYR A 539 3.90 -5.26 16.72
N ARG A 540 5.21 -5.37 16.96
CA ARG A 540 5.99 -4.41 17.76
C ARG A 540 5.46 -4.16 19.18
N ASN A 541 4.62 -5.03 19.75
CA ASN A 541 4.06 -4.79 21.08
C ASN A 541 5.13 -4.51 22.14
N SER A 542 6.23 -5.27 22.13
CA SER A 542 7.39 -5.13 23.01
C SER A 542 8.38 -4.06 22.56
N ARG A 543 8.12 -3.39 21.42
CA ARG A 543 9.04 -2.44 20.77
C ARG A 543 8.31 -1.21 20.21
N GLY A 544 7.97 -0.30 21.13
CA GLY A 544 7.44 1.02 20.82
C GLY A 544 5.93 1.15 20.92
N TYR A 545 5.18 0.04 21.03
CA TYR A 545 3.71 0.06 21.17
C TYR A 545 3.21 -0.20 22.60
N SER A 546 4.10 -0.13 23.60
CA SER A 546 3.73 -0.21 25.03
C SER A 546 2.87 -1.43 25.39
N TYR A 547 3.10 -2.56 24.71
CA TYR A 547 2.30 -3.80 24.83
C TYR A 547 0.81 -3.67 24.48
N ASP A 548 0.44 -2.63 23.74
CA ASP A 548 -0.91 -2.41 23.23
C ASP A 548 -1.08 -3.00 21.83
N ALA A 549 -1.63 -4.21 21.77
CA ALA A 549 -1.86 -4.92 20.51
C ALA A 549 -2.99 -4.27 19.66
N SER A 550 -3.88 -3.47 20.26
CA SER A 550 -4.93 -2.79 19.50
C SER A 550 -4.40 -1.60 18.68
N TYR A 551 -3.18 -1.15 18.97
CA TYR A 551 -2.53 -0.04 18.26
C TYR A 551 -2.18 -0.39 16.81
N VAL A 552 -1.89 -1.67 16.51
CA VAL A 552 -1.51 -2.12 15.16
C VAL A 552 -2.54 -1.65 14.13
N SER A 553 -2.06 -1.06 13.03
CA SER A 553 -2.95 -0.61 11.95
C SER A 553 -3.35 -1.77 11.06
N HIS A 554 -4.64 -1.88 10.76
CA HIS A 554 -5.18 -2.86 9.83
C HIS A 554 -5.38 -2.34 8.41
N SER A 555 -5.03 -1.07 8.18
CA SER A 555 -4.88 -0.48 6.85
C SER A 555 -3.60 0.36 6.81
N HIS A 556 -2.51 -0.22 6.29
CA HIS A 556 -1.19 0.41 6.26
C HIS A 556 -0.51 0.28 4.89
N GLY A 557 -0.15 1.42 4.29
CA GLY A 557 0.25 1.51 2.87
C GLY A 557 1.55 0.78 2.56
N TRP A 558 2.43 0.66 3.56
CA TRP A 558 3.70 -0.05 3.43
C TRP A 558 3.55 -1.56 3.13
N SER A 559 2.34 -2.11 3.27
CA SER A 559 2.03 -3.53 3.06
C SER A 559 1.42 -3.79 1.68
N ALA A 560 1.29 -2.77 0.84
CA ALA A 560 0.61 -2.87 -0.45
C ALA A 560 1.49 -3.43 -1.59
N GLY A 561 2.67 -3.99 -1.28
CA GLY A 561 3.64 -4.51 -2.24
C GLY A 561 3.09 -5.48 -3.30
N PRO A 562 2.18 -6.42 -2.98
CA PRO A 562 1.60 -7.29 -3.99
C PRO A 562 0.91 -6.54 -5.13
N THR A 563 0.33 -5.37 -4.86
CA THR A 563 -0.39 -4.55 -5.85
C THR A 563 0.54 -4.17 -7.02
N SER A 564 1.70 -3.59 -6.74
CA SER A 564 2.68 -3.26 -7.78
C SER A 564 3.39 -4.50 -8.30
N ALA A 565 3.72 -5.46 -7.43
CA ALA A 565 4.47 -6.65 -7.81
C ALA A 565 3.74 -7.52 -8.86
N LEU A 566 2.43 -7.74 -8.68
CA LEU A 566 1.62 -8.53 -9.60
C LEU A 566 1.48 -7.83 -10.98
N THR A 567 1.28 -6.52 -11.00
CA THR A 567 1.24 -5.74 -12.26
C THR A 567 2.62 -5.73 -12.95
N ASN A 568 3.66 -5.35 -12.22
CA ASN A 568 4.97 -5.07 -12.80
C ASN A 568 5.73 -6.33 -13.23
N TYR A 569 5.51 -7.48 -12.58
CA TYR A 569 6.30 -8.69 -12.81
C TYR A 569 5.50 -9.90 -13.25
N ILE A 570 4.29 -10.14 -12.72
CA ILE A 570 3.48 -11.30 -13.15
C ILE A 570 2.87 -11.03 -14.52
N VAL A 571 2.13 -9.94 -14.66
CA VAL A 571 1.73 -9.43 -15.99
C VAL A 571 2.97 -8.97 -16.74
N GLY A 572 3.90 -8.36 -16.02
CA GLY A 572 5.21 -7.97 -16.52
C GLY A 572 5.25 -6.56 -17.10
N LEU A 573 4.18 -5.77 -16.93
CA LEU A 573 4.02 -4.44 -17.54
C LEU A 573 4.51 -3.37 -16.58
N SER A 574 5.61 -2.68 -16.92
CA SER A 574 6.18 -1.60 -16.10
C SER A 574 6.59 -0.39 -16.96
N VAL A 575 6.52 0.81 -16.38
CA VAL A 575 7.16 2.00 -16.98
C VAL A 575 8.63 2.05 -16.56
N THR A 576 9.52 2.42 -17.49
CA THR A 576 10.97 2.56 -17.23
C THR A 576 11.48 3.97 -17.52
N GLY A 577 10.72 4.75 -18.29
CA GLY A 577 10.97 6.16 -18.54
C GLY A 577 9.79 7.00 -18.06
N ARG A 578 10.01 8.30 -17.89
CA ARG A 578 8.99 9.24 -17.41
C ARG A 578 7.67 9.05 -18.17
N VAL A 579 6.57 8.96 -17.42
CA VAL A 579 5.18 8.75 -17.85
C VAL A 579 4.96 7.55 -18.79
N GLY A 580 5.89 6.61 -18.84
CA GLY A 580 5.84 5.47 -19.76
C GLY A 580 6.35 5.77 -21.18
N SER A 581 7.15 6.84 -21.37
CA SER A 581 7.84 7.11 -22.64
C SER A 581 8.69 5.91 -23.09
N THR A 582 9.30 5.21 -22.12
CA THR A 582 9.77 3.84 -22.29
C THR A 582 9.10 2.89 -21.30
N TRP A 583 8.90 1.64 -21.70
CA TRP A 583 8.23 0.62 -20.91
C TRP A 583 8.81 -0.79 -21.15
N THR A 584 8.48 -1.72 -20.27
CA THR A 584 8.83 -3.14 -20.41
C THR A 584 7.58 -4.01 -20.33
N LEU A 585 7.61 -5.12 -21.07
CA LEU A 585 6.66 -6.22 -20.93
C LEU A 585 7.42 -7.53 -20.79
N LYS A 586 7.57 -8.01 -19.55
CA LYS A 586 8.30 -9.23 -19.19
C LYS A 586 7.44 -10.12 -18.29
N PRO A 587 6.52 -10.91 -18.85
CA PRO A 587 5.62 -11.75 -18.08
C PRO A 587 6.36 -12.82 -17.26
N GLN A 588 5.81 -13.19 -16.12
CA GLN A 588 6.28 -14.32 -15.31
C GLN A 588 5.08 -15.20 -14.91
N PHE A 589 4.89 -16.30 -15.63
CA PHE A 589 3.67 -17.13 -15.51
C PHE A 589 3.51 -17.84 -14.16
N ALA A 590 4.62 -18.19 -13.50
CA ALA A 590 4.62 -18.97 -12.26
C ALA A 590 3.74 -20.24 -12.34
N ASP A 591 2.64 -20.28 -11.59
CA ASP A 591 1.63 -21.33 -11.58
C ASP A 591 0.24 -20.86 -12.06
N LEU A 592 0.16 -19.68 -12.66
CA LEU A 592 -1.08 -19.07 -13.14
C LEU A 592 -1.36 -19.43 -14.60
N GLU A 593 -2.64 -19.48 -14.97
CA GLU A 593 -3.10 -19.78 -16.32
C GLU A 593 -3.20 -18.51 -17.19
N TYR A 594 -3.66 -17.41 -16.60
CA TYR A 594 -3.71 -16.11 -17.25
C TYR A 594 -3.49 -14.98 -16.24
N ALA A 595 -3.03 -13.83 -16.74
CA ALA A 595 -3.03 -12.58 -16.01
C ALA A 595 -3.14 -11.40 -16.98
N GLN A 596 -3.83 -10.34 -16.54
CA GLN A 596 -3.93 -9.07 -17.23
C GLN A 596 -3.95 -7.91 -16.24
N ALA A 597 -3.41 -6.77 -16.66
CA ALA A 597 -3.43 -5.55 -15.87
C ALA A 597 -3.33 -4.32 -16.78
N GLY A 598 -3.64 -3.16 -16.20
CA GLY A 598 -3.41 -1.89 -16.83
C GLY A 598 -3.43 -0.73 -15.87
N PHE A 599 -2.91 0.40 -16.31
CA PHE A 599 -2.84 1.67 -15.59
C PHE A 599 -2.86 2.84 -16.59
N VAL A 600 -3.04 4.06 -16.08
CA VAL A 600 -3.06 5.29 -16.91
C VAL A 600 -1.85 6.16 -16.58
N THR A 601 -1.25 6.75 -17.60
CA THR A 601 -0.32 7.87 -17.47
C THR A 601 -0.85 9.07 -18.26
N SER A 602 -0.14 10.20 -18.20
CA SER A 602 -0.46 11.36 -19.05
C SER A 602 -0.28 11.10 -20.55
N LEU A 603 0.39 10.01 -20.95
CA LEU A 603 0.47 9.57 -22.35
C LEU A 603 -0.73 8.72 -22.79
N GLY A 604 -1.53 8.20 -21.85
CA GLY A 604 -2.71 7.38 -22.12
C GLY A 604 -2.73 6.07 -21.34
N LYS A 605 -3.54 5.13 -21.82
CA LYS A 605 -3.77 3.84 -21.17
C LYS A 605 -2.68 2.83 -21.56
N PHE A 606 -2.11 2.17 -20.55
CA PHE A 606 -1.24 1.02 -20.70
C PHE A 606 -2.00 -0.21 -20.21
N SER A 607 -2.04 -1.27 -21.02
CA SER A 607 -2.61 -2.55 -20.60
C SER A 607 -1.93 -3.70 -21.33
N ALA A 608 -1.80 -4.83 -20.65
CA ALA A 608 -1.22 -6.04 -21.22
C ALA A 608 -1.82 -7.26 -20.53
N GLY A 609 -1.72 -8.40 -21.20
CA GLY A 609 -2.15 -9.65 -20.62
C GLY A 609 -1.64 -10.84 -21.41
N TRP A 610 -1.70 -12.00 -20.76
CA TRP A 610 -1.27 -13.26 -21.33
C TRP A 610 -2.16 -14.40 -20.86
N ASN A 611 -2.15 -15.49 -21.63
CA ASN A 611 -2.88 -16.72 -21.35
C ASN A 611 -2.07 -17.92 -21.81
N VAL A 612 -1.81 -18.86 -20.91
CA VAL A 612 -1.10 -20.12 -21.13
C VAL A 612 -2.13 -21.22 -21.37
N THR A 613 -1.95 -21.98 -22.43
CA THR A 613 -2.90 -23.02 -22.86
C THR A 613 -2.17 -24.28 -23.30
N ASP A 614 -2.95 -25.33 -23.61
CA ASP A 614 -2.45 -26.61 -24.12
C ASP A 614 -1.38 -27.27 -23.23
N GLY A 615 -1.56 -27.19 -21.91
CA GLY A 615 -0.64 -27.73 -20.92
C GLY A 615 0.74 -27.07 -20.96
N GLY A 616 0.81 -25.76 -21.25
CA GLY A 616 2.08 -25.02 -21.33
C GLY A 616 2.82 -25.18 -22.66
N ARG A 617 2.16 -25.74 -23.68
CA ARG A 617 2.70 -25.83 -25.05
C ARG A 617 2.37 -24.62 -25.91
N MET A 618 1.47 -23.76 -25.46
CA MET A 618 1.11 -22.53 -26.14
C MET A 618 0.87 -21.41 -25.13
N TYR A 619 1.20 -20.17 -25.51
CA TYR A 619 0.64 -19.00 -24.84
C TYR A 619 0.37 -17.87 -25.83
N SER A 620 -0.59 -17.02 -25.49
CA SER A 620 -0.80 -15.72 -26.12
C SER A 620 -0.34 -14.60 -25.19
N LEU A 621 0.23 -13.55 -25.75
CA LEU A 621 0.60 -12.31 -25.07
C LEU A 621 0.03 -11.14 -25.89
N TRP A 622 -0.55 -10.14 -25.26
CA TRP A 622 -1.04 -8.94 -25.92
C TRP A 622 -0.73 -7.70 -25.10
N TRP A 623 -0.65 -6.56 -25.78
CA TRP A 623 -0.55 -5.26 -25.11
C TRP A 623 -1.20 -4.16 -25.95
N LYS A 624 -1.67 -3.13 -25.24
CA LYS A 624 -2.21 -1.88 -25.76
C LYS A 624 -1.61 -0.75 -24.95
N VAL A 625 -0.69 -0.02 -25.58
CA VAL A 625 0.02 1.11 -24.97
C VAL A 625 0.04 2.28 -25.96
N PRO A 626 0.25 3.52 -25.52
CA PRO A 626 0.20 4.70 -26.39
C PRO A 626 1.22 4.63 -27.53
N GLU A 627 0.81 5.01 -28.74
CA GLU A 627 1.72 5.17 -29.88
C GLU A 627 2.80 6.22 -29.58
N GLY A 628 3.98 6.06 -30.17
CA GLY A 628 5.13 6.94 -29.93
C GLY A 628 5.94 6.64 -28.67
N THR A 629 5.51 5.67 -27.86
CA THR A 629 6.34 5.09 -26.77
C THR A 629 7.25 3.99 -27.28
N ALA A 630 8.29 3.64 -26.52
CA ALA A 630 9.23 2.57 -26.86
C ALA A 630 9.24 1.45 -25.80
N GLY A 631 9.04 0.21 -26.23
CA GLY A 631 8.93 -0.94 -25.37
C GLY A 631 10.05 -1.95 -25.55
N ASN A 632 10.47 -2.58 -24.45
CA ASN A 632 11.27 -3.79 -24.49
C ASN A 632 10.41 -4.99 -24.03
N VAL A 633 10.16 -5.93 -24.96
CA VAL A 633 9.31 -7.10 -24.74
C VAL A 633 10.18 -8.34 -24.57
N THR A 634 9.95 -9.07 -23.49
CA THR A 634 10.55 -10.38 -23.22
C THR A 634 9.48 -11.46 -23.30
N LEU A 635 9.64 -12.39 -24.22
CA LEU A 635 8.83 -13.60 -24.33
C LEU A 635 9.42 -14.69 -23.43
N PRO A 636 8.70 -15.16 -22.39
CA PRO A 636 9.21 -16.22 -21.53
C PRO A 636 9.36 -17.55 -22.27
N PRO A 637 10.26 -18.43 -21.81
CA PRO A 637 10.25 -19.83 -22.22
C PRO A 637 8.87 -20.47 -22.09
N LEU A 638 8.55 -21.42 -22.98
CA LEU A 638 7.32 -22.19 -22.84
C LEU A 638 7.37 -23.02 -21.54
N PRO A 639 6.29 -23.05 -20.74
CA PRO A 639 6.26 -23.86 -19.52
C PRO A 639 6.52 -25.36 -19.77
N SER A 640 6.22 -25.85 -20.97
CA SER A 640 6.55 -27.22 -21.40
C SER A 640 8.05 -27.50 -21.62
N GLY A 641 8.93 -26.49 -21.53
CA GLY A 641 10.38 -26.63 -21.74
C GLY A 641 10.80 -26.80 -23.21
N LYS A 642 9.89 -26.55 -24.16
CA LYS A 642 10.14 -26.67 -25.60
C LYS A 642 10.50 -25.32 -26.23
N THR A 643 11.21 -25.36 -27.36
CA THR A 643 11.40 -24.19 -28.21
C THR A 643 10.07 -23.75 -28.84
N GLY A 644 9.78 -22.45 -28.81
CA GLY A 644 8.55 -21.88 -29.36
C GLY A 644 8.72 -21.26 -30.74
N LYS A 645 7.77 -21.47 -31.65
CA LYS A 645 7.58 -20.66 -32.87
C LYS A 645 6.75 -19.42 -32.50
N VAL A 646 7.17 -18.26 -32.98
CA VAL A 646 6.53 -16.98 -32.67
C VAL A 646 5.76 -16.46 -33.87
N SER A 647 4.54 -15.97 -33.62
CA SER A 647 3.77 -15.15 -34.55
C SER A 647 3.39 -13.84 -33.88
N ILE A 648 3.56 -12.73 -34.60
CA ILE A 648 3.20 -11.37 -34.14
C ILE A 648 2.15 -10.85 -35.11
N ASP A 649 1.01 -10.42 -34.59
CA ASP A 649 -0.13 -9.89 -35.37
C ASP A 649 -0.53 -10.80 -36.53
N GLY A 650 -0.58 -12.11 -36.24
CA GLY A 650 -0.93 -13.17 -37.20
C GLY A 650 0.16 -13.50 -38.24
N LYS A 651 1.31 -12.82 -38.21
CA LYS A 651 2.43 -13.06 -39.14
C LYS A 651 3.54 -13.83 -38.44
N SER A 652 4.08 -14.86 -39.12
CA SER A 652 5.24 -15.59 -38.61
C SER A 652 6.43 -14.66 -38.45
N PHE A 653 7.00 -14.62 -37.25
CA PHE A 653 8.19 -13.85 -36.93
C PHE A 653 9.43 -14.61 -37.42
N LYS A 654 9.70 -14.51 -38.72
CA LYS A 654 10.75 -15.32 -39.38
C LYS A 654 12.12 -15.04 -38.75
N ASN A 655 12.85 -16.12 -38.46
CA ASN A 655 14.22 -16.16 -37.93
C ASN A 655 14.43 -15.86 -36.42
N LYS A 656 13.38 -15.74 -35.60
CA LYS A 656 13.54 -15.80 -34.13
C LYS A 656 12.62 -16.84 -33.51
N SER A 657 13.14 -17.58 -32.52
CA SER A 657 12.38 -18.53 -31.70
C SER A 657 12.58 -18.19 -30.23
N VAL A 658 11.61 -18.54 -29.40
CA VAL A 658 11.76 -18.48 -27.95
C VAL A 658 12.68 -19.61 -27.53
N ASP A 659 13.83 -19.25 -26.95
CA ASP A 659 14.75 -20.22 -26.37
C ASP A 659 14.13 -20.86 -25.13
N LYS A 660 14.52 -22.12 -24.87
CA LYS A 660 13.99 -22.91 -23.76
C LYS A 660 14.49 -22.45 -22.38
N GLU A 661 15.58 -21.69 -22.32
CA GLU A 661 16.21 -21.18 -21.10
C GLU A 661 16.12 -19.65 -21.03
N ASP A 662 16.47 -18.93 -22.11
CA ASP A 662 16.60 -17.47 -22.08
C ASP A 662 15.38 -16.70 -22.60
N GLY A 663 14.41 -17.39 -23.20
CA GLY A 663 13.25 -16.75 -23.83
C GLY A 663 13.60 -16.01 -25.13
N LEU A 664 12.94 -14.87 -25.40
CA LEU A 664 13.29 -13.98 -26.52
C LEU A 664 13.03 -12.52 -26.15
N VAL A 665 14.04 -11.66 -26.35
CA VAL A 665 13.93 -10.20 -26.08
C VAL A 665 13.97 -9.43 -27.40
N PHE A 666 13.14 -8.40 -27.53
CA PHE A 666 13.17 -7.47 -28.66
C PHE A 666 12.53 -6.12 -28.32
N GLU A 667 12.93 -5.09 -29.05
CA GLU A 667 12.34 -3.76 -28.97
C GLU A 667 11.16 -3.63 -29.93
N ILE A 668 10.14 -2.88 -29.51
CA ILE A 668 8.96 -2.58 -30.31
C ILE A 668 8.36 -1.23 -29.90
N GLY A 669 7.73 -0.52 -30.83
CA GLY A 669 7.00 0.71 -30.50
C GLY A 669 5.71 0.43 -29.74
N GLY A 670 5.10 1.49 -29.23
CA GLY A 670 3.74 1.45 -28.72
C GLY A 670 2.68 1.17 -29.81
N GLY A 671 1.47 0.81 -29.39
CA GLY A 671 0.41 0.35 -30.26
C GLY A 671 -0.38 -0.80 -29.64
N ASN A 672 -1.18 -1.47 -30.47
CA ASN A 672 -1.96 -2.66 -30.12
C ASN A 672 -1.39 -3.86 -30.86
N HIS A 673 -0.86 -4.82 -30.10
CA HIS A 673 -0.18 -5.97 -30.64
C HIS A 673 -0.60 -7.25 -29.93
N SER A 674 -0.49 -8.35 -30.66
CA SER A 674 -0.73 -9.70 -30.17
C SER A 674 0.37 -10.66 -30.63
N ILE A 675 0.77 -11.55 -29.74
CA ILE A 675 1.77 -12.58 -29.96
C ILE A 675 1.18 -13.91 -29.58
N VAL A 676 1.45 -14.92 -30.40
CA VAL A 676 1.21 -16.32 -30.07
C VAL A 676 2.52 -17.09 -30.19
N VAL A 677 2.85 -17.83 -29.14
CA VAL A 677 4.01 -18.73 -29.07
C VAL A 677 3.49 -20.15 -28.96
N VAL A 678 3.91 -21.02 -29.88
CA VAL A 678 3.49 -22.43 -29.94
C VAL A 678 4.71 -23.33 -29.96
N SER A 679 4.70 -24.41 -29.17
CA SER A 679 5.76 -25.39 -29.14
C SER A 679 6.01 -25.98 -30.53
N LYS A 680 7.29 -26.19 -30.88
CA LYS A 680 7.67 -26.92 -32.09
C LYS A 680 7.20 -28.37 -32.09
#